data_AF-A0A5N6Y7G2-F1
#
_entry.id   AF-A0A5N6Y7G2-F1
#
_cell.length_a   1.000
_cell.length_b   1.000
_cell.length_c   1.000
_cell.angle_alpha   90.00
_cell.angle_beta   90.00
_cell.angle_gamma   90.00
#
_symmetry.space_group_name_H-M   'P 1'
#
loop_
_entity.id
_entity.type
_entity.pdbx_description
1 polymer ?
#
loop_
_entity_poly.entity_id
_entity_poly.type
_entity_poly.pdbx_seq_one_letter_code
_entity_poly.pdbx_strand_id
1 'polypeptide(L)'
;MAGSDLVDHSPHHPTKAAQLNSASNVILIDNYDSFTWNVYQYLVLEGATVQVFRNDELSLDELIAKKPTQLVVSPGPGHPTTDAGISNAAIQYFSGKVPVFGVCMGQQCIISSFGGKVDVTGEILHGKTSVIKHDGRGAYEGLPASLAVTRYHSLAGTHSTIPDCLEVTSYAQLGEDSNKTVIMGVRHKELAVEGVQFHPESILTEYGRGMFRNFLKLTAGTWEGNGKQSSAQSGTSVATGLAAPNSTPKVDKKTSILEKIYDHRRAAVAIQKTIPSQRPADLQAAYDLNIAPPQVSFPARLRQSPYPLSLMAEIKRASPSKGMIAENACAPAQAREYAKAGASVISVLTEPEWFKGSIDDLRAVRQSLEGVTNRPAILRKEFVFDEYQILEARLAGADTILLIVKMLSVELLTRLYHYSRSLGMEPLVEVNTPEEMKIAVQLGAEVIGVNNRDLTSFEVDLGTTSRLMDQVNENTIVCALSGISGPKDVEAYKKEGVKAILVGEALMRASNTSAFVAELLGGSYEKSTQTSRASPLVKICGTRSEDGARAAIEAGADLVGIIQVQGRKRTVSDDVALRISQVVKSTKRPVSHATSTTQGTSTAASVDYFDHSTNVLRHPNRALLVGVFQNQSLSYILEQQQKLELDVIQLHGSEPLEWAKLIPVPVIRKFGLDETGIARRAYHTLPLLDSGAGGSGELLDQSGVQTVLDSDAGLRVILAGGLDPTNVADTIKKLGSSGHKVVGVDVSSGVESDGVQDPSKIHAFVQAVRGLQQ
;
A
#
# COMPACT_ATOMS: atom_id res chain seq x y z
N MET A 1 -16.85 40.46 -10.71
CA MET A 1 -15.48 40.81 -10.27
C MET A 1 -14.60 40.89 -11.50
N ALA A 2 -14.16 42.08 -11.89
CA ALA A 2 -13.20 42.29 -12.98
C ALA A 2 -11.92 42.86 -12.35
N GLY A 3 -10.82 42.10 -12.35
CA GLY A 3 -9.52 42.61 -11.92
C GLY A 3 -8.65 41.74 -11.00
N SER A 4 -8.83 40.42 -10.94
CA SER A 4 -7.80 39.50 -10.39
C SER A 4 -7.27 38.63 -11.51
N ASP A 5 -5.95 38.57 -11.69
CA ASP A 5 -5.31 37.66 -12.65
C ASP A 5 -5.77 36.22 -12.35
N LEU A 6 -6.55 35.63 -13.26
CA LEU A 6 -7.00 34.24 -13.18
C LEU A 6 -5.77 33.34 -13.25
N VAL A 7 -5.44 32.69 -12.13
CA VAL A 7 -4.34 31.71 -12.05
C VAL A 7 -4.86 30.35 -12.51
N ASP A 8 -4.24 29.78 -13.54
CA ASP A 8 -4.54 28.42 -14.00
C ASP A 8 -3.73 27.38 -13.22
N HIS A 9 -4.41 26.45 -12.56
CA HIS A 9 -3.80 25.32 -11.85
C HIS A 9 -3.86 24.01 -12.66
N SER A 10 -4.28 24.06 -13.92
CA SER A 10 -4.33 22.89 -14.80
C SER A 10 -2.91 22.45 -15.22
N PRO A 11 -2.61 21.14 -15.23
CA PRO A 11 -1.26 20.63 -15.44
C PRO A 11 -0.72 20.75 -16.87
N HIS A 12 -1.54 21.17 -17.84
CA HIS A 12 -1.22 21.01 -19.27
C HIS A 12 -1.07 22.31 -20.08
N HIS A 13 -1.57 23.47 -19.63
CA HIS A 13 -1.43 24.75 -20.38
C HIS A 13 -1.46 26.01 -19.48
N PRO A 14 -0.42 26.34 -18.69
CA PRO A 14 -0.53 27.41 -17.67
C PRO A 14 -0.70 28.84 -18.22
N THR A 15 -0.61 29.03 -19.54
CA THR A 15 -0.66 30.36 -20.17
C THR A 15 -2.05 30.66 -20.73
N LYS A 16 -2.57 31.83 -20.36
CA LYS A 16 -3.79 32.40 -20.95
C LYS A 16 -3.56 32.70 -22.44
N ALA A 17 -4.46 32.24 -23.30
CA ALA A 17 -4.46 32.54 -24.72
C ALA A 17 -4.79 34.02 -24.97
N ALA A 18 -4.35 34.54 -26.12
CA ALA A 18 -4.77 35.87 -26.57
C ALA A 18 -6.29 35.90 -26.77
N GLN A 19 -6.88 37.07 -26.56
CA GLN A 19 -8.33 37.25 -26.72
C GLN A 19 -8.77 36.92 -28.15
N LEU A 20 -9.81 36.12 -28.28
CA LEU A 20 -10.35 35.68 -29.57
C LEU A 20 -11.49 36.60 -30.01
N ASN A 21 -11.34 37.23 -31.18
CA ASN A 21 -12.39 38.05 -31.76
C ASN A 21 -13.68 37.25 -32.04
N SER A 22 -13.54 35.96 -32.36
CA SER A 22 -14.65 35.03 -32.53
C SER A 22 -15.48 34.89 -31.26
N ALA A 23 -14.87 34.99 -30.08
CA ALA A 23 -15.47 34.77 -28.76
C ALA A 23 -15.55 36.04 -27.91
N SER A 24 -15.93 37.15 -28.54
CA SER A 24 -15.97 38.47 -27.89
C SER A 24 -17.16 38.68 -26.94
N ASN A 25 -18.19 37.82 -26.98
CA ASN A 25 -19.34 37.85 -26.06
C ASN A 25 -19.97 36.45 -25.89
N VAL A 26 -19.27 35.56 -25.18
CA VAL A 26 -19.78 34.22 -24.86
C VAL A 26 -20.74 34.33 -23.68
N ILE A 27 -21.94 33.78 -23.83
CA ILE A 27 -22.90 33.66 -22.74
C ILE A 27 -22.81 32.24 -22.17
N LEU A 28 -22.56 32.14 -20.87
CA LEU A 28 -22.62 30.89 -20.11
C LEU A 28 -23.88 30.90 -19.24
N ILE A 29 -24.81 29.98 -19.50
CA ILE A 29 -25.97 29.76 -18.64
C ILE A 29 -25.56 28.80 -17.52
N ASP A 30 -25.62 29.28 -16.27
CA ASP A 30 -25.35 28.52 -15.05
C ASP A 30 -26.60 27.77 -14.57
N ASN A 31 -26.57 26.44 -14.67
CA ASN A 31 -27.59 25.55 -14.13
C ASN A 31 -27.30 25.13 -12.68
N TYR A 32 -26.70 26.02 -11.87
CA TYR A 32 -26.45 25.83 -10.43
C TYR A 32 -25.46 24.69 -10.10
N ASP A 33 -24.41 24.52 -10.91
CA ASP A 33 -23.37 23.53 -10.66
C ASP A 33 -22.13 24.13 -9.98
N SER A 34 -21.51 23.36 -9.09
CA SER A 34 -20.25 23.76 -8.45
C SER A 34 -19.09 23.96 -9.43
N PHE A 35 -19.14 23.37 -10.62
CA PHE A 35 -18.10 23.44 -11.66
C PHE A 35 -18.35 24.52 -12.71
N THR A 36 -19.46 25.28 -12.67
CA THR A 36 -19.73 26.37 -13.64
C THR A 36 -18.56 27.36 -13.72
N TRP A 37 -17.96 27.71 -12.58
CA TRP A 37 -16.83 28.64 -12.55
C TRP A 37 -15.54 28.06 -13.14
N ASN A 38 -15.39 26.74 -13.17
CA ASN A 38 -14.28 26.08 -13.85
C ASN A 38 -14.47 26.15 -15.38
N VAL A 39 -15.71 25.96 -15.86
CA VAL A 39 -16.06 26.19 -17.28
C VAL A 39 -15.78 27.65 -17.67
N TYR A 40 -16.25 28.61 -16.86
CA TYR A 40 -15.96 30.04 -17.05
C TYR A 40 -14.45 30.29 -17.14
N GLN A 41 -13.68 29.74 -16.20
CA GLN A 41 -12.24 29.92 -16.15
C GLN A 41 -11.57 29.38 -17.41
N TYR A 42 -11.90 28.16 -17.86
CA TYR A 42 -11.30 27.58 -19.06
C TYR A 42 -11.65 28.36 -20.32
N LEU A 43 -12.89 28.85 -20.46
CA LEU A 43 -13.29 29.71 -21.58
C LEU A 43 -12.49 31.02 -21.60
N VAL A 44 -12.32 31.68 -20.45
CA VAL A 44 -11.53 32.92 -20.35
C VAL A 44 -10.05 32.67 -20.60
N LEU A 45 -9.52 31.54 -20.12
CA LEU A 45 -8.13 31.14 -20.35
C LEU A 45 -7.86 30.82 -21.83
N GLU A 46 -8.87 30.39 -22.58
CA GLU A 46 -8.79 30.20 -24.04
C GLU A 46 -9.16 31.46 -24.85
N GLY A 47 -9.27 32.61 -24.19
CA GLY A 47 -9.39 33.91 -24.86
C GLY A 47 -10.81 34.43 -25.06
N ALA A 48 -11.83 33.80 -24.46
CA ALA A 48 -13.21 34.30 -24.52
C ALA A 48 -13.47 35.45 -23.54
N THR A 49 -14.37 36.36 -23.92
CA THR A 49 -15.05 37.25 -22.97
C THR A 49 -16.37 36.61 -22.58
N VAL A 50 -16.53 36.23 -21.30
CA VAL A 50 -17.68 35.44 -20.85
C VAL A 50 -18.58 36.25 -19.91
N GLN A 51 -19.88 36.25 -20.18
CA GLN A 51 -20.93 36.69 -19.25
C GLN A 51 -21.69 35.47 -18.73
N VAL A 52 -21.86 35.39 -17.41
CA VAL A 52 -22.52 34.26 -16.74
C VAL A 52 -23.86 34.73 -16.20
N PHE A 53 -24.93 33.99 -16.50
CA PHE A 53 -26.27 34.23 -15.95
C PHE A 53 -26.85 32.92 -15.46
N ARG A 54 -27.53 32.93 -14.32
CA ARG A 54 -28.25 31.73 -13.86
C ARG A 54 -29.44 31.43 -14.77
N ASN A 55 -29.81 30.16 -14.85
CA ASN A 55 -30.85 29.67 -15.75
C ASN A 55 -32.27 30.24 -15.48
N ASP A 56 -32.45 31.00 -14.40
CA ASP A 56 -33.67 31.67 -13.97
C ASP A 56 -33.50 33.20 -13.78
N GLU A 57 -32.31 33.75 -14.07
CA GLU A 57 -31.98 35.16 -13.84
C GLU A 57 -32.44 36.09 -14.97
N LEU A 58 -32.54 35.57 -16.20
CA LEU A 58 -32.96 36.32 -17.38
C LEU A 58 -34.11 35.61 -18.09
N SER A 59 -35.01 36.38 -18.71
CA SER A 59 -35.92 35.87 -19.72
C SER A 59 -35.19 35.60 -21.05
N LEU A 60 -35.80 34.79 -21.92
CA LEU A 60 -35.23 34.51 -23.24
C LEU A 60 -35.07 35.80 -24.07
N ASP A 61 -36.01 36.73 -24.01
CA ASP A 61 -35.93 38.00 -24.76
C ASP A 61 -34.77 38.88 -24.26
N GLU A 62 -34.53 38.92 -22.96
CA GLU A 62 -33.38 39.61 -22.38
C GLU A 62 -32.07 38.97 -22.80
N LEU A 63 -32.02 37.63 -22.86
CA LEU A 63 -30.87 36.87 -23.35
C LEU A 63 -30.57 37.17 -24.83
N ILE A 64 -31.61 37.25 -25.66
CA ILE A 64 -31.52 37.64 -27.07
C ILE A 64 -30.96 39.05 -27.21
N ALA A 65 -31.42 39.99 -26.39
CA ALA A 65 -30.96 41.37 -26.39
C ALA A 65 -29.46 41.51 -26.06
N LYS A 66 -28.86 40.54 -25.36
CA LYS A 66 -27.41 40.50 -25.09
C LYS A 66 -26.55 40.18 -26.31
N LYS A 67 -27.14 39.69 -27.41
CA LYS A 67 -26.43 39.36 -28.67
C LYS A 67 -25.19 38.50 -28.45
N PRO A 68 -25.34 37.26 -27.93
CA PRO A 68 -24.21 36.36 -27.75
C PRO A 68 -23.49 36.10 -29.07
N THR A 69 -22.16 35.94 -29.01
CA THR A 69 -21.38 35.37 -30.12
C THR A 69 -21.40 33.85 -30.09
N GLN A 70 -21.48 33.26 -28.89
CA GLN A 70 -21.64 31.84 -28.64
C GLN A 70 -22.47 31.63 -27.37
N LEU A 71 -23.12 30.47 -27.29
CA LEU A 71 -23.85 30.03 -26.10
C LEU A 71 -23.16 28.78 -25.51
N VAL A 72 -22.92 28.80 -24.20
CA VAL A 72 -22.50 27.63 -23.43
C VAL A 72 -23.54 27.36 -22.35
N VAL A 73 -23.95 26.10 -22.21
CA VAL A 73 -24.84 25.65 -21.14
C VAL A 73 -24.03 24.78 -20.19
N SER A 74 -23.93 25.23 -18.93
CA SER A 74 -23.09 24.59 -17.91
C SER A 74 -23.63 23.20 -17.50
N PRO A 75 -22.83 22.42 -16.73
CA PRO A 75 -23.35 21.33 -15.92
C PRO A 75 -24.42 21.84 -14.94
N GLY A 76 -25.14 20.91 -14.30
CA GLY A 76 -26.22 21.21 -13.36
C GLY A 76 -26.78 19.94 -12.72
N PRO A 77 -27.25 20.01 -11.46
CA PRO A 77 -28.03 18.93 -10.88
C PRO A 77 -29.43 18.84 -11.51
N GLY A 78 -30.13 17.73 -11.26
CA GLY A 78 -31.54 17.56 -11.67
C GLY A 78 -31.69 16.94 -13.06
N HIS A 79 -32.80 17.28 -13.74
CA HIS A 79 -33.16 16.76 -15.05
C HIS A 79 -33.43 17.90 -16.05
N PRO A 80 -33.02 17.78 -17.33
CA PRO A 80 -33.11 18.87 -18.31
C PRO A 80 -34.52 19.41 -18.53
N THR A 81 -35.58 18.62 -18.31
CA THR A 81 -36.97 19.05 -18.52
C THR A 81 -37.58 19.78 -17.33
N THR A 82 -37.02 19.63 -16.13
CA THR A 82 -37.59 20.16 -14.88
C THR A 82 -36.74 21.26 -14.26
N ASP A 83 -35.41 21.16 -14.40
CA ASP A 83 -34.48 21.96 -13.59
C ASP A 83 -33.61 22.92 -14.41
N ALA A 84 -33.69 22.86 -15.75
CA ALA A 84 -32.78 23.60 -16.64
C ALA A 84 -33.18 25.06 -16.94
N GLY A 85 -34.25 25.58 -16.32
CA GLY A 85 -34.72 26.94 -16.52
C GLY A 85 -34.86 27.32 -18.00
N ILE A 86 -34.27 28.45 -18.41
CA ILE A 86 -34.28 28.93 -19.80
C ILE A 86 -33.37 28.13 -20.75
N SER A 87 -32.53 27.20 -20.26
CA SER A 87 -31.48 26.55 -21.06
C SER A 87 -32.01 25.87 -22.33
N ASN A 88 -33.11 25.12 -22.24
CA ASN A 88 -33.70 24.47 -23.42
C ASN A 88 -34.25 25.49 -24.43
N ALA A 89 -34.95 26.52 -23.94
CA ALA A 89 -35.49 27.58 -24.79
C ALA A 89 -34.38 28.38 -25.48
N ALA A 90 -33.27 28.63 -24.77
CA ALA A 90 -32.07 29.25 -25.31
C ALA A 90 -31.41 28.37 -26.38
N ILE A 91 -31.22 27.07 -26.13
CA ILE A 91 -30.67 26.13 -27.13
C ILE A 91 -31.54 26.14 -28.39
N GLN A 92 -32.86 26.01 -28.26
CA GLN A 92 -33.78 26.02 -29.39
C GLN A 92 -33.71 27.33 -30.18
N TYR A 93 -33.63 28.48 -29.49
CA TYR A 93 -33.55 29.77 -30.15
C TYR A 93 -32.21 29.99 -30.85
N PHE A 94 -31.09 29.70 -30.19
CA PHE A 94 -29.76 30.06 -30.68
C PHE A 94 -29.15 29.03 -31.65
N SER A 95 -29.65 27.80 -31.67
CA SER A 95 -29.26 26.79 -32.65
C SER A 95 -29.45 27.32 -34.08
N GLY A 96 -28.42 27.20 -34.92
CA GLY A 96 -28.42 27.75 -36.28
C GLY A 96 -28.12 29.24 -36.40
N LYS A 97 -28.12 29.99 -35.28
CA LYS A 97 -27.78 31.42 -35.26
C LYS A 97 -26.35 31.66 -34.77
N VAL A 98 -25.97 31.00 -33.68
CA VAL A 98 -24.62 31.05 -33.09
C VAL A 98 -24.17 29.64 -32.69
N PRO A 99 -22.87 29.39 -32.52
CA PRO A 99 -22.39 28.12 -31.97
C PRO A 99 -22.93 27.89 -30.55
N VAL A 100 -23.36 26.65 -30.28
CA VAL A 100 -23.89 26.23 -28.97
C VAL A 100 -23.08 25.04 -28.43
N PHE A 101 -22.63 25.12 -27.18
CA PHE A 101 -21.93 24.04 -26.49
C PHE A 101 -22.61 23.64 -25.17
N GLY A 102 -22.74 22.34 -24.91
CA GLY A 102 -23.33 21.82 -23.68
C GLY A 102 -22.38 20.91 -22.90
N VAL A 103 -22.25 21.12 -21.59
CA VAL A 103 -21.46 20.25 -20.70
C VAL A 103 -22.37 19.54 -19.70
N CYS A 104 -22.26 18.21 -19.59
CA CYS A 104 -23.07 17.36 -18.72
C CYS A 104 -24.58 17.63 -18.86
N MET A 105 -25.22 18.33 -17.92
CA MET A 105 -26.61 18.80 -18.05
C MET A 105 -26.84 19.60 -19.34
N GLY A 106 -25.87 20.40 -19.79
CA GLY A 106 -25.97 21.11 -21.07
C GLY A 106 -26.08 20.17 -22.27
N GLN A 107 -25.37 19.04 -22.29
CA GLN A 107 -25.55 18.01 -23.34
C GLN A 107 -26.95 17.39 -23.25
N GLN A 108 -27.43 17.14 -22.04
CA GLN A 108 -28.77 16.58 -21.80
C GLN A 108 -29.86 17.54 -22.26
N CYS A 109 -29.69 18.84 -22.06
CA CYS A 109 -30.56 19.89 -22.59
C CYS A 109 -30.55 19.92 -24.13
N ILE A 110 -29.39 19.73 -24.77
CA ILE A 110 -29.31 19.60 -26.24
C ILE A 110 -30.14 18.41 -26.72
N ILE A 111 -29.93 17.23 -26.13
CA ILE A 111 -30.69 16.01 -26.50
C ILE A 111 -32.20 16.25 -26.33
N SER A 112 -32.61 16.80 -25.17
CA SER A 112 -34.02 17.08 -24.88
C SER A 112 -34.63 18.13 -25.83
N SER A 113 -33.87 19.17 -26.18
CA SER A 113 -34.34 20.27 -27.03
C SER A 113 -34.64 19.83 -28.47
N PHE A 114 -33.97 18.79 -28.95
CA PHE A 114 -34.19 18.18 -30.27
C PHE A 114 -35.10 16.95 -30.24
N GLY A 115 -35.80 16.71 -29.12
CA GLY A 115 -36.81 15.64 -29.01
C GLY A 115 -36.28 14.28 -28.53
N GLY A 116 -35.04 14.23 -28.06
CA GLY A 116 -34.45 13.03 -27.46
C GLY A 116 -34.86 12.85 -26.01
N LYS A 117 -34.63 11.65 -25.45
CA LYS A 117 -34.89 11.35 -24.04
C LYS A 117 -33.59 11.12 -23.27
N VAL A 118 -33.54 11.64 -22.05
CA VAL A 118 -32.46 11.45 -21.08
C VAL A 118 -32.98 10.57 -19.95
N ASP A 119 -32.23 9.54 -19.57
CA ASP A 119 -32.65 8.55 -18.57
C ASP A 119 -31.45 8.06 -17.74
N VAL A 120 -31.70 7.25 -16.71
CA VAL A 120 -30.70 6.71 -15.79
C VAL A 120 -29.78 5.72 -16.51
N THR A 121 -28.47 5.91 -16.35
CA THR A 121 -27.42 5.14 -17.06
C THR A 121 -27.08 3.78 -16.43
N GLY A 122 -27.73 3.43 -15.31
CA GLY A 122 -27.51 2.19 -14.58
C GLY A 122 -26.23 2.17 -13.71
N GLU A 123 -25.32 3.12 -13.87
CA GLU A 123 -24.11 3.29 -13.04
C GLU A 123 -24.00 4.74 -12.54
N ILE A 124 -23.70 4.92 -11.24
CA ILE A 124 -23.45 6.23 -10.65
C ILE A 124 -21.94 6.44 -10.58
N LEU A 125 -21.40 7.37 -11.39
CA LEU A 125 -19.97 7.67 -11.45
C LEU A 125 -19.75 9.15 -11.16
N HIS A 126 -19.25 9.45 -9.96
CA HIS A 126 -18.88 10.79 -9.51
C HIS A 126 -17.38 10.87 -9.27
N GLY A 127 -16.68 11.75 -10.01
CA GLY A 127 -15.25 12.03 -9.82
C GLY A 127 -14.32 10.93 -10.33
N LYS A 128 -14.80 10.06 -11.23
CA LYS A 128 -13.99 8.98 -11.83
C LYS A 128 -13.71 9.27 -13.30
N THR A 129 -12.54 8.86 -13.77
CA THR A 129 -12.17 8.95 -15.18
C THR A 129 -12.69 7.74 -15.96
N SER A 130 -13.11 7.95 -17.19
CA SER A 130 -13.36 6.89 -18.18
C SER A 130 -12.61 7.22 -19.45
N VAL A 131 -12.15 6.19 -20.16
CA VAL A 131 -11.55 6.37 -21.49
C VAL A 131 -12.67 6.43 -22.52
N ILE A 132 -12.71 7.51 -23.30
CA ILE A 132 -13.62 7.64 -24.43
C ILE A 132 -12.90 7.36 -25.75
N LYS A 133 -13.69 6.91 -26.73
CA LYS A 133 -13.37 6.98 -28.15
C LYS A 133 -14.23 8.06 -28.80
N HIS A 134 -13.66 8.82 -29.72
CA HIS A 134 -14.37 9.91 -30.39
C HIS A 134 -14.08 9.95 -31.90
N ASP A 135 -14.86 10.73 -32.63
CA ASP A 135 -14.76 10.87 -34.09
C ASP A 135 -13.64 11.81 -34.57
N GLY A 136 -13.01 12.57 -33.66
CA GLY A 136 -11.89 13.47 -33.97
C GLY A 136 -12.32 14.76 -34.68
N ARG A 137 -13.61 15.08 -34.66
CA ARG A 137 -14.20 16.28 -35.28
C ARG A 137 -14.79 17.20 -34.21
N GLY A 138 -15.10 18.45 -34.59
CA GLY A 138 -15.69 19.43 -33.69
C GLY A 138 -14.80 19.69 -32.46
N ALA A 139 -15.34 19.53 -31.27
CA ALA A 139 -14.62 19.65 -30.01
C ALA A 139 -13.36 18.78 -29.94
N TYR A 140 -13.34 17.62 -30.64
CA TYR A 140 -12.23 16.67 -30.64
C TYR A 140 -11.16 16.93 -31.72
N GLU A 141 -11.31 18.00 -32.51
CA GLU A 141 -10.39 18.27 -33.61
C GLU A 141 -8.93 18.43 -33.15
N GLY A 142 -8.05 17.63 -33.73
CA GLY A 142 -6.62 17.63 -33.39
C GLY A 142 -6.29 17.01 -32.03
N LEU A 143 -7.25 16.36 -31.36
CA LEU A 143 -7.02 15.64 -30.09
C LEU A 143 -6.71 14.15 -30.34
N PRO A 144 -5.95 13.48 -29.43
CA PRO A 144 -5.70 12.05 -29.53
C PRO A 144 -6.98 11.22 -29.59
N ALA A 145 -7.02 10.19 -30.43
CA ALA A 145 -8.21 9.37 -30.71
C ALA A 145 -8.89 8.70 -29.49
N SER A 146 -8.19 8.66 -28.35
CA SER A 146 -8.72 8.17 -27.09
C SER A 146 -8.26 9.07 -25.96
N LEU A 147 -9.19 9.47 -25.11
CA LEU A 147 -8.99 10.47 -24.06
C LEU A 147 -9.53 9.95 -22.72
N ALA A 148 -8.79 10.17 -21.63
CA ALA A 148 -9.32 10.02 -20.28
C ALA A 148 -10.15 11.26 -19.90
N VAL A 149 -11.41 11.05 -19.51
CA VAL A 149 -12.36 12.13 -19.19
C VAL A 149 -13.09 11.87 -17.87
N THR A 150 -13.32 12.91 -17.07
CA THR A 150 -13.98 12.80 -15.76
C THR A 150 -15.50 12.85 -15.86
N ARG A 151 -16.17 11.93 -15.16
CA ARG A 151 -17.63 11.80 -15.12
C ARG A 151 -18.19 12.18 -13.75
N TYR A 152 -19.30 12.92 -13.75
CA TYR A 152 -20.09 13.28 -12.55
C TYR A 152 -21.59 13.12 -12.81
N HIS A 153 -22.02 12.00 -13.39
CA HIS A 153 -23.40 11.84 -13.83
C HIS A 153 -23.96 10.45 -13.53
N SER A 154 -25.25 10.41 -13.21
CA SER A 154 -26.10 9.22 -13.12
C SER A 154 -27.07 9.12 -14.30
N LEU A 155 -27.33 10.23 -14.98
CA LEU A 155 -28.17 10.35 -16.19
C LEU A 155 -27.32 10.53 -17.44
N ALA A 156 -27.78 10.01 -18.58
CA ALA A 156 -27.24 10.30 -19.91
C ALA A 156 -28.25 9.93 -21.01
N GLY A 157 -27.96 10.30 -22.25
CA GLY A 157 -28.70 9.78 -23.41
C GLY A 157 -28.42 8.29 -23.65
N THR A 158 -29.44 7.56 -24.12
CA THR A 158 -29.29 6.16 -24.57
C THR A 158 -29.36 6.10 -26.10
N HIS A 159 -28.73 5.10 -26.74
CA HIS A 159 -28.71 4.99 -28.21
C HIS A 159 -30.11 5.00 -28.86
N SER A 160 -31.12 4.44 -28.19
CA SER A 160 -32.51 4.43 -28.67
C SER A 160 -33.25 5.77 -28.54
N THR A 161 -32.62 6.78 -27.92
CA THR A 161 -33.27 8.05 -27.58
C THR A 161 -32.59 9.27 -28.18
N ILE A 162 -31.61 9.08 -29.07
CA ILE A 162 -30.97 10.16 -29.84
C ILE A 162 -31.78 10.45 -31.11
N PRO A 163 -32.26 11.69 -31.32
CA PRO A 163 -32.97 12.10 -32.53
C PRO A 163 -32.09 12.01 -33.79
N ASP A 164 -32.70 11.79 -34.95
CA ASP A 164 -32.00 11.66 -36.24
C ASP A 164 -31.17 12.88 -36.63
N CYS A 165 -31.50 14.07 -36.12
CA CYS A 165 -30.73 15.29 -36.37
C CYS A 165 -29.44 15.37 -35.55
N LEU A 166 -29.26 14.50 -34.55
CA LEU A 166 -28.06 14.39 -33.73
C LEU A 166 -27.27 13.12 -34.12
N GLU A 167 -25.94 13.21 -34.03
CA GLU A 167 -25.01 12.10 -34.15
C GLU A 167 -24.20 11.94 -32.87
N VAL A 168 -23.85 10.70 -32.53
CA VAL A 168 -22.99 10.38 -31.38
C VAL A 168 -21.54 10.65 -31.78
N THR A 169 -20.86 11.53 -31.03
CA THR A 169 -19.48 11.94 -31.33
C THR A 169 -18.46 11.25 -30.45
N SER A 170 -18.86 10.75 -29.29
CA SER A 170 -18.00 9.93 -28.43
C SER A 170 -18.79 8.97 -27.53
N TYR A 171 -18.13 7.88 -27.13
CA TYR A 171 -18.69 6.88 -26.23
C TYR A 171 -17.63 6.32 -25.28
N ALA A 172 -18.07 5.87 -24.10
CA ALA A 172 -17.29 5.11 -23.13
C ALA A 172 -17.85 3.69 -23.00
N GLN A 173 -16.98 2.71 -22.76
CA GLN A 173 -17.39 1.32 -22.49
C GLN A 173 -17.69 1.13 -21.00
N LEU A 174 -18.78 0.43 -20.66
CA LEU A 174 -19.14 0.10 -19.28
C LEU A 174 -18.61 -1.28 -18.91
N GLY A 175 -17.64 -1.38 -18.01
CA GLY A 175 -17.03 -2.64 -17.57
C GLY A 175 -16.18 -3.34 -18.65
N GLU A 176 -15.24 -4.19 -18.23
CA GLU A 176 -14.34 -4.91 -19.15
C GLU A 176 -15.04 -6.08 -19.90
N ASP A 177 -16.20 -6.54 -19.41
CA ASP A 177 -16.96 -7.70 -19.95
C ASP A 177 -18.34 -7.36 -20.56
N SER A 178 -18.66 -6.07 -20.79
CA SER A 178 -19.99 -5.70 -21.31
C SER A 178 -19.95 -5.09 -22.72
N ASN A 179 -20.91 -5.50 -23.55
CA ASN A 179 -21.23 -4.86 -24.85
C ASN A 179 -21.99 -3.53 -24.67
N LYS A 180 -22.07 -2.97 -23.46
CA LYS A 180 -22.83 -1.74 -23.16
C LYS A 180 -21.91 -0.52 -23.24
N THR A 181 -22.34 0.49 -23.97
CA THR A 181 -21.65 1.78 -24.10
C THR A 181 -22.51 2.92 -23.59
N VAL A 182 -21.89 3.94 -23.01
CA VAL A 182 -22.55 5.22 -22.68
C VAL A 182 -22.16 6.26 -23.69
N ILE A 183 -23.15 7.05 -24.13
CA ILE A 183 -22.94 8.20 -25.00
C ILE A 183 -22.26 9.31 -24.20
N MET A 184 -21.08 9.71 -24.66
CA MET A 184 -20.25 10.70 -23.99
C MET A 184 -20.17 12.03 -24.74
N GLY A 185 -20.68 12.08 -25.98
CA GLY A 185 -20.73 13.27 -26.81
C GLY A 185 -21.79 13.15 -27.89
N VAL A 186 -22.43 14.28 -28.22
CA VAL A 186 -23.36 14.39 -29.35
C VAL A 186 -23.12 15.69 -30.12
N ARG A 187 -23.45 15.68 -31.41
CA ARG A 187 -23.38 16.85 -32.30
C ARG A 187 -24.59 16.87 -33.23
N HIS A 188 -25.10 18.05 -33.56
CA HIS A 188 -26.12 18.18 -34.59
C HIS A 188 -25.48 18.02 -35.98
N LYS A 189 -26.16 17.37 -36.92
CA LYS A 189 -25.59 17.06 -38.26
C LYS A 189 -25.34 18.30 -39.14
N GLU A 190 -26.18 19.32 -38.99
CA GLU A 190 -26.13 20.58 -39.76
C GLU A 190 -25.75 21.83 -38.95
N LEU A 191 -26.37 22.02 -37.78
CA LEU A 191 -26.18 23.19 -36.91
C LEU A 191 -24.91 23.05 -36.07
N ALA A 192 -24.21 24.16 -35.80
CA ALA A 192 -23.01 24.23 -34.96
C ALA A 192 -23.34 24.04 -33.46
N VAL A 193 -23.92 22.88 -33.13
CA VAL A 193 -24.38 22.50 -31.79
C VAL A 193 -23.69 21.20 -31.42
N GLU A 194 -22.97 21.20 -30.31
CA GLU A 194 -22.22 20.05 -29.82
C GLU A 194 -22.25 20.00 -28.29
N GLY A 195 -22.20 18.82 -27.70
CA GLY A 195 -22.15 18.68 -26.25
C GLY A 195 -21.42 17.42 -25.82
N VAL A 196 -20.97 17.44 -24.58
CA VAL A 196 -20.23 16.35 -23.94
C VAL A 196 -20.82 16.02 -22.57
N GLN A 197 -20.92 14.73 -22.25
CA GLN A 197 -21.53 14.24 -21.01
C GLN A 197 -20.55 14.28 -19.83
N PHE A 198 -19.26 14.18 -20.12
CA PHE A 198 -18.18 14.36 -19.16
C PHE A 198 -17.89 15.86 -18.94
N HIS A 199 -16.95 16.16 -18.05
CA HIS A 199 -16.60 17.52 -17.65
C HIS A 199 -15.22 17.91 -18.21
N PRO A 200 -15.12 18.63 -19.35
CA PRO A 200 -13.85 19.12 -19.89
C PRO A 200 -13.08 20.01 -18.90
N GLU A 201 -13.79 20.70 -18.03
CA GLU A 201 -13.24 21.58 -17.01
C GLU A 201 -12.68 20.85 -15.79
N SER A 202 -12.87 19.53 -15.69
CA SER A 202 -12.29 18.74 -14.60
C SER A 202 -10.78 18.59 -14.76
N ILE A 203 -10.06 18.66 -13.64
CA ILE A 203 -8.59 18.57 -13.60
C ILE A 203 -8.05 17.23 -14.14
N LEU A 204 -8.85 16.16 -14.06
CA LEU A 204 -8.48 14.83 -14.55
C LEU A 204 -8.95 14.56 -16.00
N THR A 205 -9.63 15.51 -16.65
CA THR A 205 -10.00 15.40 -18.07
C THR A 205 -8.86 15.88 -18.95
N GLU A 206 -8.35 14.99 -19.80
CA GLU A 206 -7.32 15.32 -20.76
C GLU A 206 -7.86 16.28 -21.85
N TYR A 207 -7.04 17.26 -22.23
CA TYR A 207 -7.30 18.21 -23.33
C TYR A 207 -8.62 18.99 -23.24
N GLY A 208 -9.23 19.14 -22.06
CA GLY A 208 -10.50 19.87 -21.92
C GLY A 208 -10.45 21.33 -22.38
N ARG A 209 -9.34 22.04 -22.10
CA ARG A 209 -9.07 23.37 -22.67
C ARG A 209 -8.99 23.35 -24.20
N GLY A 210 -8.42 22.29 -24.79
CA GLY A 210 -8.39 22.09 -26.24
C GLY A 210 -9.80 21.98 -26.85
N MET A 211 -10.72 21.30 -26.16
CA MET A 211 -12.12 21.19 -26.58
C MET A 211 -12.82 22.55 -26.59
N PHE A 212 -12.68 23.33 -25.52
CA PHE A 212 -13.22 24.69 -25.47
C PHE A 212 -12.59 25.58 -26.54
N ARG A 213 -11.27 25.50 -26.75
CA ARG A 213 -10.58 26.24 -27.82
C ARG A 213 -11.14 25.92 -29.21
N ASN A 214 -11.40 24.65 -29.50
CA ASN A 214 -11.99 24.23 -30.77
C ASN A 214 -13.39 24.83 -30.96
N PHE A 215 -14.20 24.82 -29.91
CA PHE A 215 -15.52 25.46 -29.91
C PHE A 215 -15.44 26.98 -30.11
N LEU A 216 -14.56 27.68 -29.38
CA LEU A 216 -14.45 29.15 -29.40
C LEU A 216 -13.96 29.71 -30.75
N LYS A 217 -13.38 28.89 -31.61
CA LYS A 217 -13.01 29.27 -32.98
C LYS A 217 -14.19 29.33 -33.94
N LEU A 218 -15.34 28.77 -33.59
CA LEU A 218 -16.55 28.80 -34.41
C LEU A 218 -17.19 30.19 -34.36
N THR A 219 -17.65 30.67 -35.51
CA THR A 219 -18.28 32.00 -35.67
C THR A 219 -19.67 31.95 -36.26
N ALA A 220 -20.06 30.85 -36.93
CA ALA A 220 -21.37 30.70 -37.56
C ALA A 220 -22.23 29.65 -36.83
N GLY A 221 -23.56 29.79 -36.90
CA GLY A 221 -24.51 28.84 -36.31
C GLY A 221 -24.64 27.49 -37.04
N THR A 222 -23.95 27.29 -38.17
CA THR A 222 -23.96 26.05 -38.96
C THR A 222 -22.53 25.54 -39.21
N TRP A 223 -22.35 24.23 -39.39
CA TRP A 223 -21.01 23.67 -39.70
C TRP A 223 -20.46 24.20 -41.02
N GLU A 224 -21.33 24.30 -42.03
CA GLU A 224 -20.98 24.84 -43.35
C GLU A 224 -20.46 26.28 -43.26
N GLY A 225 -21.13 27.14 -42.47
CA GLY A 225 -20.69 28.52 -42.26
C GLY A 225 -19.35 28.64 -41.54
N ASN A 226 -18.86 27.57 -40.91
CA ASN A 226 -17.54 27.46 -40.29
C ASN A 226 -16.52 26.71 -41.17
N GLY A 227 -16.85 26.42 -42.43
CA GLY A 227 -15.97 25.66 -43.34
C GLY A 227 -15.80 24.19 -42.96
N LYS A 228 -16.75 23.63 -42.21
CA LYS A 228 -16.77 22.22 -41.80
C LYS A 228 -17.86 21.47 -42.59
N GLN A 229 -17.56 20.26 -43.06
CA GLN A 229 -18.53 19.43 -43.80
C GLN A 229 -19.67 18.94 -42.89
N SER A 230 -20.92 19.04 -43.36
CA SER A 230 -22.07 18.38 -42.74
C SER A 230 -21.94 16.85 -42.90
N SER A 231 -22.35 16.08 -41.89
CA SER A 231 -22.20 14.62 -41.91
C SER A 231 -23.13 13.88 -42.88
N ALA A 232 -23.99 14.59 -43.61
CA ALA A 232 -24.96 14.02 -44.54
C ALA A 232 -24.38 13.50 -45.88
N GLN A 233 -23.07 13.66 -46.15
CA GLN A 233 -22.46 13.25 -47.44
C GLN A 233 -21.48 12.06 -47.38
N SER A 234 -21.25 11.43 -46.22
CA SER A 234 -20.36 10.27 -46.13
C SER A 234 -21.12 8.96 -46.05
N GLY A 235 -21.72 8.55 -47.18
CA GLY A 235 -22.35 7.25 -47.34
C GLY A 235 -21.91 6.61 -48.65
N THR A 236 -20.79 5.88 -48.64
CA THR A 236 -20.53 4.76 -49.58
C THR A 236 -19.32 3.96 -49.14
N SER A 237 -19.55 2.67 -48.92
CA SER A 237 -18.55 1.63 -48.84
C SER A 237 -17.90 1.42 -50.21
N VAL A 238 -16.56 1.36 -50.27
CA VAL A 238 -15.85 0.69 -51.38
C VAL A 238 -14.65 -0.08 -50.84
N ALA A 239 -14.65 -1.37 -51.10
CA ALA A 239 -13.54 -2.28 -50.91
C ALA A 239 -12.61 -2.29 -52.14
N THR A 240 -11.37 -2.75 -51.91
CA THR A 240 -10.36 -3.29 -52.85
C THR A 240 -9.48 -2.33 -53.68
N GLY A 241 -8.17 -2.64 -53.69
CA GLY A 241 -7.34 -2.55 -54.91
C GLY A 241 -6.08 -1.66 -54.89
N LEU A 242 -4.96 -2.24 -54.43
CA LEU A 242 -3.54 -2.04 -54.83
C LEU A 242 -3.14 -0.83 -55.71
N ALA A 243 -2.15 -0.05 -55.25
CA ALA A 243 -0.89 0.20 -55.96
C ALA A 243 0.14 0.90 -55.04
N ALA A 244 1.33 0.31 -54.92
CA ALA A 244 2.47 0.89 -54.22
C ALA A 244 3.12 2.02 -55.04
N PRO A 245 3.70 3.02 -54.36
CA PRO A 245 4.95 3.58 -54.82
C PRO A 245 6.02 3.49 -53.72
N ASN A 246 7.17 2.97 -54.13
CA ASN A 246 8.41 2.97 -53.37
C ASN A 246 8.74 4.38 -52.86
N SER A 247 8.58 4.58 -51.55
CA SER A 247 9.39 5.53 -50.80
C SER A 247 9.64 4.91 -49.44
N THR A 248 10.91 4.61 -49.17
CA THR A 248 11.39 4.10 -47.89
C THR A 248 10.92 5.01 -46.75
N PRO A 249 10.06 4.54 -45.83
CA PRO A 249 9.72 5.28 -44.64
C PRO A 249 10.91 5.17 -43.68
N LYS A 250 11.43 6.31 -43.21
CA LYS A 250 12.22 6.32 -41.98
C LYS A 250 11.31 5.78 -40.87
N VAL A 251 11.77 4.73 -40.21
CA VAL A 251 11.11 4.09 -39.08
C VAL A 251 11.01 5.13 -37.95
N ASP A 252 9.81 5.67 -37.73
CA ASP A 252 9.50 6.32 -36.46
C ASP A 252 9.55 5.24 -35.38
N LYS A 253 10.58 5.30 -34.52
CA LYS A 253 10.74 4.41 -33.38
C LYS A 253 9.51 4.54 -32.49
N LYS A 254 8.69 3.50 -32.40
CA LYS A 254 7.68 3.36 -31.35
C LYS A 254 8.37 3.52 -30.00
N THR A 255 8.08 4.61 -29.28
CA THR A 255 8.57 4.84 -27.92
C THR A 255 8.23 3.65 -27.04
N SER A 256 9.25 3.03 -26.47
CA SER A 256 9.10 1.87 -25.60
C SER A 256 8.34 2.25 -24.33
N ILE A 257 7.66 1.27 -23.75
CA ILE A 257 6.98 1.45 -22.45
C ILE A 257 7.93 1.86 -21.32
N LEU A 258 9.19 1.41 -21.38
CA LEU A 258 10.22 1.77 -20.42
C LEU A 258 10.53 3.27 -20.49
N GLU A 259 10.68 3.81 -21.71
CA GLU A 259 10.88 5.24 -21.93
C GLU A 259 9.68 6.05 -21.40
N LYS A 260 8.44 5.58 -21.63
CA LYS A 260 7.23 6.24 -21.09
C LYS A 260 7.22 6.29 -19.55
N ILE A 261 7.53 5.17 -18.90
CA ILE A 261 7.59 5.12 -17.43
C ILE A 261 8.71 6.03 -16.92
N TYR A 262 9.88 5.99 -17.57
CA TYR A 262 11.04 6.79 -17.21
C TYR A 262 10.75 8.29 -17.30
N ASP A 263 10.21 8.77 -18.42
CA ASP A 263 9.93 10.19 -18.65
C ASP A 263 8.86 10.70 -17.68
N HIS A 264 7.80 9.92 -17.45
CA HIS A 264 6.77 10.26 -16.46
C HIS A 264 7.36 10.35 -15.06
N ARG A 265 8.18 9.36 -14.67
CA ARG A 265 8.78 9.33 -13.34
C ARG A 265 9.76 10.49 -13.15
N ARG A 266 10.51 10.88 -14.17
CA ARG A 266 11.37 12.08 -14.13
C ARG A 266 10.58 13.35 -13.86
N ALA A 267 9.46 13.54 -14.55
CA ALA A 267 8.58 14.69 -14.32
C ALA A 267 8.00 14.67 -12.90
N ALA A 268 7.53 13.50 -12.43
CA ALA A 268 6.99 13.34 -11.09
C ALA A 268 8.03 13.62 -9.99
N VAL A 269 9.25 13.08 -10.12
CA VAL A 269 10.35 13.34 -9.16
C VAL A 269 10.77 14.81 -9.18
N ALA A 270 10.75 15.48 -10.33
CA ALA A 270 11.05 16.91 -10.41
C ALA A 270 10.04 17.75 -9.59
N ILE A 271 8.75 17.42 -9.68
CA ILE A 271 7.70 18.05 -8.86
C ILE A 271 7.91 17.70 -7.37
N GLN A 272 8.15 16.41 -7.08
CA GLN A 272 8.34 15.90 -5.73
C GLN A 272 9.46 16.63 -4.97
N LYS A 273 10.58 16.91 -5.66
CA LYS A 273 11.73 17.67 -5.11
C LYS A 273 11.41 19.12 -4.72
N THR A 274 10.25 19.65 -5.08
CA THR A 274 9.81 21.00 -4.69
C THR A 274 8.88 21.00 -3.47
N ILE A 275 8.33 19.84 -3.08
CA ILE A 275 7.41 19.71 -1.95
C ILE A 275 8.18 19.88 -0.63
N PRO A 276 7.78 20.81 0.27
CA PRO A 276 8.37 20.91 1.61
C PRO A 276 8.34 19.56 2.34
N SER A 277 9.40 19.21 3.07
CA SER A 277 9.69 17.88 3.65
C SER A 277 10.25 16.84 2.68
N GLN A 278 10.19 17.10 1.38
CA GLN A 278 10.68 16.21 0.33
C GLN A 278 11.70 16.90 -0.57
N ARG A 279 12.18 18.09 -0.22
CA ARG A 279 13.28 18.74 -0.96
C ARG A 279 14.58 18.00 -0.69
N PRO A 280 15.55 18.00 -1.63
CA PRO A 280 16.85 17.38 -1.39
C PRO A 280 17.54 17.84 -0.09
N ALA A 281 17.45 19.14 0.25
CA ALA A 281 17.99 19.68 1.49
C ALA A 281 17.25 19.17 2.75
N ASP A 282 15.94 18.96 2.67
CA ASP A 282 15.16 18.42 3.79
C ASP A 282 15.52 16.95 4.04
N LEU A 283 15.68 16.16 2.96
CA LEU A 283 16.11 14.77 3.06
C LEU A 283 17.55 14.67 3.59
N GLN A 284 18.45 15.54 3.14
CA GLN A 284 19.82 15.55 3.64
C GLN A 284 19.85 15.91 5.13
N ALA A 285 19.14 16.96 5.55
CA ALA A 285 19.03 17.32 6.96
C ALA A 285 18.43 16.18 7.80
N ALA A 286 17.41 15.49 7.30
CA ALA A 286 16.83 14.31 7.93
C ALA A 286 17.87 13.17 8.09
N TYR A 287 18.67 12.91 7.06
CA TYR A 287 19.72 11.89 7.12
C TYR A 287 20.83 12.25 8.10
N ASP A 288 21.26 13.52 8.13
CA ASP A 288 22.31 14.03 9.04
C ASP A 288 21.88 13.96 10.51
N LEU A 289 20.56 13.99 10.78
CA LEU A 289 19.97 13.73 12.10
C LEU A 289 20.00 12.24 12.51
N ASN A 290 20.54 11.35 11.69
CA ASN A 290 20.63 9.90 11.91
C ASN A 290 19.26 9.22 12.12
N ILE A 291 18.20 9.72 11.49
CA ILE A 291 16.86 9.16 11.65
C ILE A 291 16.62 7.90 10.80
N ALA A 292 17.51 7.62 9.84
CA ALA A 292 17.37 6.47 8.94
C ALA A 292 17.41 5.16 9.75
N PRO A 293 16.45 4.23 9.57
CA PRO A 293 16.41 2.99 10.34
C PRO A 293 17.69 2.14 10.18
N PRO A 294 18.04 1.28 11.15
CA PRO A 294 19.17 0.36 11.02
C PRO A 294 19.05 -0.53 9.79
N GLN A 295 20.18 -0.67 9.09
CA GLN A 295 20.29 -1.38 7.81
C GLN A 295 20.79 -2.82 8.01
N VAL A 296 20.45 -3.70 7.07
CA VAL A 296 21.03 -5.03 6.88
C VAL A 296 21.83 -5.05 5.59
N SER A 297 23.03 -5.63 5.60
CA SER A 297 23.84 -5.79 4.38
C SER A 297 23.15 -6.74 3.39
N PHE A 298 22.75 -6.20 2.24
CA PHE A 298 22.07 -6.96 1.17
C PHE A 298 22.88 -8.15 0.65
N PRO A 299 24.18 -8.02 0.29
CA PRO A 299 25.01 -9.16 -0.13
C PRO A 299 25.17 -10.21 0.97
N ALA A 300 25.42 -9.79 2.22
CA ALA A 300 25.56 -10.72 3.33
C ALA A 300 24.26 -11.50 3.58
N ARG A 301 23.11 -10.83 3.43
CA ARG A 301 21.80 -11.46 3.58
C ARG A 301 21.52 -12.51 2.52
N LEU A 302 21.88 -12.25 1.27
CA LEU A 302 21.77 -13.24 0.19
C LEU A 302 22.70 -14.45 0.42
N ARG A 303 23.86 -14.29 1.07
CA ARG A 303 24.77 -15.41 1.40
C ARG A 303 24.32 -16.22 2.61
N GLN A 304 23.50 -15.65 3.49
CA GLN A 304 23.02 -16.27 4.73
C GLN A 304 21.71 -17.06 4.55
N SER A 305 21.25 -17.26 3.31
CA SER A 305 20.05 -18.05 3.07
C SER A 305 20.25 -19.49 3.56
N PRO A 306 19.22 -20.06 4.21
CA PRO A 306 19.25 -21.47 4.60
C PRO A 306 19.07 -22.43 3.42
N TYR A 307 18.67 -21.91 2.27
CA TYR A 307 18.46 -22.69 1.06
C TYR A 307 19.64 -22.49 0.09
N PRO A 308 19.88 -23.44 -0.82
CA PRO A 308 20.91 -23.28 -1.86
C PRO A 308 20.70 -22.04 -2.74
N LEU A 309 19.48 -21.53 -2.78
CA LEU A 309 19.06 -20.37 -3.56
C LEU A 309 18.29 -19.41 -2.66
N SER A 310 18.65 -18.13 -2.68
CA SER A 310 18.00 -17.09 -1.88
C SER A 310 16.75 -16.56 -2.57
N LEU A 311 15.67 -16.36 -1.82
CA LEU A 311 14.44 -15.78 -2.35
C LEU A 311 14.37 -14.27 -2.11
N MET A 312 14.13 -13.54 -3.19
CA MET A 312 13.75 -12.14 -3.19
C MET A 312 12.25 -12.06 -3.53
N ALA A 313 11.41 -11.94 -2.51
CA ALA A 313 9.95 -11.96 -2.67
C ALA A 313 9.43 -10.54 -2.97
N GLU A 314 8.77 -10.38 -4.12
CA GLU A 314 8.29 -9.09 -4.62
C GLU A 314 6.82 -8.84 -4.28
N ILE A 315 6.56 -7.68 -3.68
CA ILE A 315 5.23 -7.15 -3.38
C ILE A 315 4.83 -6.18 -4.48
N LYS A 316 3.73 -6.47 -5.19
CA LYS A 316 3.34 -5.72 -6.39
C LYS A 316 1.84 -5.76 -6.68
N ARG A 317 1.17 -4.61 -6.59
CA ARG A 317 -0.28 -4.53 -6.84
C ARG A 317 -0.66 -4.62 -8.31
N ALA A 318 0.19 -4.11 -9.22
CA ALA A 318 -0.07 -4.08 -10.66
C ALA A 318 1.21 -4.23 -11.49
N SER A 319 1.06 -4.47 -12.80
CA SER A 319 2.18 -4.42 -13.75
C SER A 319 1.78 -3.86 -15.11
N PRO A 320 2.71 -3.28 -15.88
CA PRO A 320 2.45 -2.86 -17.26
C PRO A 320 1.92 -3.98 -18.17
N SER A 321 2.38 -5.22 -17.96
CA SER A 321 2.03 -6.37 -18.82
C SER A 321 0.74 -7.09 -18.43
N LYS A 322 0.28 -6.95 -17.17
CA LYS A 322 -0.85 -7.73 -16.60
C LYS A 322 -1.96 -6.86 -16.01
N GLY A 323 -1.79 -5.55 -15.94
CA GLY A 323 -2.72 -4.67 -15.23
C GLY A 323 -2.71 -4.95 -13.72
N MET A 324 -3.87 -4.82 -13.08
CA MET A 324 -4.05 -5.08 -11.64
C MET A 324 -3.89 -6.57 -11.34
N ILE A 325 -3.07 -6.88 -10.33
CA ILE A 325 -2.79 -8.25 -9.85
C ILE A 325 -3.49 -8.49 -8.52
N ALA A 326 -3.34 -7.55 -7.57
CA ALA A 326 -3.91 -7.66 -6.24
C ALA A 326 -4.18 -6.25 -5.66
N GLU A 327 -5.33 -5.69 -6.03
CA GLU A 327 -5.73 -4.33 -5.66
C GLU A 327 -5.72 -4.09 -4.15
N ASN A 328 -6.27 -5.03 -3.39
CA ASN A 328 -6.42 -4.93 -1.93
C ASN A 328 -5.19 -5.46 -1.16
N ALA A 329 -4.04 -5.67 -1.83
CA ALA A 329 -2.87 -6.21 -1.16
C ALA A 329 -2.32 -5.22 -0.12
N CYS A 330 -2.26 -5.69 1.14
CA CYS A 330 -1.61 -5.00 2.24
C CYS A 330 -0.11 -5.34 2.27
N ALA A 331 0.72 -4.46 1.73
CA ALA A 331 2.18 -4.65 1.65
C ALA A 331 2.84 -5.09 2.98
N PRO A 332 2.60 -4.43 4.13
CA PRO A 332 3.24 -4.84 5.39
C PRO A 332 2.79 -6.23 5.88
N ALA A 333 1.55 -6.64 5.61
CA ALA A 333 1.06 -7.98 5.96
C ALA A 333 1.75 -9.05 5.09
N GLN A 334 1.80 -8.81 3.78
CA GLN A 334 2.46 -9.72 2.83
C GLN A 334 3.97 -9.83 3.10
N ALA A 335 4.65 -8.75 3.47
CA ALA A 335 6.05 -8.79 3.87
C ALA A 335 6.30 -9.71 5.08
N ARG A 336 5.38 -9.74 6.06
CA ARG A 336 5.48 -10.65 7.22
C ARG A 336 5.31 -12.10 6.79
N GLU A 337 4.39 -12.38 5.88
CA GLU A 337 4.21 -13.74 5.34
C GLU A 337 5.44 -14.20 4.57
N TYR A 338 6.03 -13.34 3.72
CA TYR A 338 7.25 -13.63 2.98
C TYR A 338 8.46 -13.84 3.90
N ALA A 339 8.59 -13.03 4.95
CA ALA A 339 9.61 -13.23 5.97
C ALA A 339 9.47 -14.61 6.65
N LYS A 340 8.24 -14.96 7.08
CA LYS A 340 7.91 -16.27 7.66
C LYS A 340 8.21 -17.44 6.73
N ALA A 341 7.95 -17.26 5.44
CA ALA A 341 8.25 -18.26 4.43
C ALA A 341 9.76 -18.44 4.15
N GLY A 342 10.62 -17.55 4.67
CA GLY A 342 12.07 -17.63 4.54
C GLY A 342 12.65 -16.78 3.41
N ALA A 343 11.94 -15.74 2.96
CA ALA A 343 12.50 -14.79 2.01
C ALA A 343 13.75 -14.10 2.59
N SER A 344 14.85 -14.06 1.83
CA SER A 344 16.06 -13.34 2.20
C SER A 344 15.94 -11.84 1.93
N VAL A 345 15.07 -11.46 0.98
CA VAL A 345 14.84 -10.07 0.57
C VAL A 345 13.35 -9.87 0.32
N ILE A 346 12.81 -8.74 0.74
CA ILE A 346 11.50 -8.25 0.32
C ILE A 346 11.71 -7.12 -0.69
N SER A 347 11.29 -7.34 -1.92
CA SER A 347 11.27 -6.34 -2.98
C SER A 347 9.94 -5.59 -2.93
N VAL A 348 9.98 -4.28 -2.77
CA VAL A 348 8.78 -3.43 -2.68
C VAL A 348 8.77 -2.50 -3.88
N LEU A 349 7.74 -2.62 -4.71
CA LEU A 349 7.49 -1.66 -5.78
C LEU A 349 7.02 -0.33 -5.16
N THR A 350 7.69 0.76 -5.52
CA THR A 350 7.34 2.11 -5.03
C THR A 350 6.87 3.04 -6.14
N GLU A 351 6.76 2.54 -7.37
CA GLU A 351 6.29 3.30 -8.52
C GLU A 351 4.74 3.38 -8.50
N PRO A 352 4.14 4.59 -8.46
CA PRO A 352 2.71 4.74 -8.21
C PRO A 352 1.81 4.52 -9.41
N GLU A 353 2.24 4.81 -10.63
CA GLU A 353 1.34 4.88 -11.78
C GLU A 353 1.08 3.52 -12.44
N TRP A 354 2.12 2.74 -12.70
CA TRP A 354 2.04 1.44 -13.38
C TRP A 354 2.08 0.25 -12.41
N PHE A 355 2.78 0.38 -11.28
CA PHE A 355 2.90 -0.71 -10.30
C PHE A 355 2.00 -0.54 -9.08
N LYS A 356 1.38 0.64 -8.92
CA LYS A 356 0.50 1.01 -7.80
C LYS A 356 1.18 0.82 -6.43
N GLY A 357 2.47 1.12 -6.38
CA GLY A 357 3.28 1.16 -5.18
C GLY A 357 3.44 2.56 -4.62
N SER A 358 4.10 2.68 -3.47
CA SER A 358 4.43 3.98 -2.87
C SER A 358 5.66 3.88 -1.99
N ILE A 359 6.29 5.02 -1.69
CA ILE A 359 7.36 5.09 -0.69
C ILE A 359 6.84 4.75 0.72
N ASP A 360 5.56 4.96 0.99
CA ASP A 360 4.93 4.61 2.27
C ASP A 360 4.73 3.11 2.42
N ASP A 361 4.52 2.36 1.33
CA ASP A 361 4.55 0.90 1.36
C ASP A 361 5.91 0.40 1.83
N LEU A 362 7.00 0.99 1.34
CA LEU A 362 8.36 0.66 1.76
C LEU A 362 8.57 0.93 3.26
N ARG A 363 8.12 2.10 3.75
CA ARG A 363 8.17 2.46 5.19
C ARG A 363 7.38 1.47 6.04
N ALA A 364 6.14 1.18 5.64
CA ALA A 364 5.26 0.28 6.36
C ALA A 364 5.80 -1.15 6.38
N VAL A 365 6.35 -1.64 5.26
CA VAL A 365 7.03 -2.93 5.16
C VAL A 365 8.24 -2.97 6.09
N ARG A 366 9.09 -1.94 6.09
CA ARG A 366 10.23 -1.90 7.01
C ARG A 366 9.79 -1.94 8.47
N GLN A 367 8.78 -1.15 8.83
CA GLN A 367 8.24 -1.09 10.20
C GLN A 367 7.56 -2.40 10.62
N SER A 368 6.87 -3.09 9.71
CA SER A 368 6.14 -4.32 10.04
C SER A 368 7.07 -5.48 10.43
N LEU A 369 8.34 -5.39 10.02
CA LEU A 369 9.39 -6.36 10.28
C LEU A 369 10.33 -5.97 11.45
N GLU A 370 9.97 -4.95 12.24
CA GLU A 370 10.67 -4.64 13.49
C GLU A 370 10.65 -5.84 14.45
N GLY A 371 11.79 -6.13 15.07
CA GLY A 371 11.95 -7.25 16.01
C GLY A 371 12.11 -8.63 15.37
N VAL A 372 12.07 -8.75 14.04
CA VAL A 372 12.41 -10.00 13.36
C VAL A 372 13.93 -10.19 13.44
N THR A 373 14.38 -11.20 14.19
CA THR A 373 15.80 -11.46 14.48
C THR A 373 16.64 -11.70 13.23
N ASN A 374 16.10 -12.43 12.24
CA ASN A 374 16.72 -12.63 10.94
C ASN A 374 15.95 -11.91 9.83
N ARG A 375 15.71 -10.60 10.00
CA ARG A 375 14.92 -9.80 9.05
C ARG A 375 15.46 -9.91 7.61
N PRO A 376 14.60 -10.07 6.59
CA PRO A 376 15.00 -9.95 5.19
C PRO A 376 15.51 -8.54 4.87
N ALA A 377 16.42 -8.40 3.91
CA ALA A 377 16.77 -7.08 3.38
C ALA A 377 15.59 -6.47 2.61
N ILE A 378 15.42 -5.15 2.62
CA ILE A 378 14.39 -4.44 1.87
C ILE A 378 14.99 -3.83 0.61
N LEU A 379 14.48 -4.25 -0.55
CA LEU A 379 14.81 -3.68 -1.85
C LEU A 379 13.72 -2.70 -2.27
N ARG A 380 14.09 -1.42 -2.48
CA ARG A 380 13.23 -0.50 -3.24
C ARG A 380 13.34 -0.83 -4.72
N LYS A 381 12.25 -1.34 -5.28
CA LYS A 381 12.14 -1.63 -6.71
C LYS A 381 11.45 -0.46 -7.41
N GLU A 382 12.23 0.33 -8.13
CA GLU A 382 11.78 1.53 -8.84
C GLU A 382 12.74 1.86 -10.00
N PHE A 383 12.38 2.85 -10.80
CA PHE A 383 13.22 3.43 -11.86
C PHE A 383 14.05 4.58 -11.28
N VAL A 384 15.22 4.26 -10.71
CA VAL A 384 16.10 5.24 -10.04
C VAL A 384 17.02 5.94 -11.06
N PHE A 385 17.00 7.27 -11.08
CA PHE A 385 17.84 8.10 -11.96
C PHE A 385 18.39 9.36 -11.28
N ASP A 386 18.03 9.62 -10.02
CA ASP A 386 18.49 10.75 -9.24
C ASP A 386 18.92 10.27 -7.83
N GLU A 387 20.01 10.83 -7.30
CA GLU A 387 20.50 10.57 -5.93
C GLU A 387 19.42 10.86 -4.88
N TYR A 388 18.55 11.82 -5.17
CA TYR A 388 17.34 12.11 -4.41
C TYR A 388 16.52 10.86 -4.08
N GLN A 389 16.24 10.00 -5.08
CA GLN A 389 15.46 8.77 -4.88
C GLN A 389 16.20 7.77 -3.99
N ILE A 390 17.53 7.73 -4.06
CA ILE A 390 18.36 6.85 -3.23
C ILE A 390 18.34 7.32 -1.77
N LEU A 391 18.49 8.63 -1.53
CA LEU A 391 18.42 9.18 -0.18
C LEU A 391 17.02 9.01 0.44
N GLU A 392 15.97 9.26 -0.35
CA GLU A 392 14.59 8.98 0.03
C GLU A 392 14.38 7.51 0.42
N ALA A 393 14.93 6.58 -0.39
CA ALA A 393 14.84 5.15 -0.11
C ALA A 393 15.52 4.80 1.22
N ARG A 394 16.72 5.35 1.47
CA ARG A 394 17.48 5.09 2.69
C ARG A 394 16.71 5.55 3.93
N LEU A 395 16.13 6.74 3.89
CA LEU A 395 15.30 7.30 4.96
C LEU A 395 14.00 6.51 5.16
N ALA A 396 13.41 5.99 4.10
CA ALA A 396 12.24 5.12 4.16
C ALA A 396 12.56 3.71 4.68
N GLY A 397 13.84 3.36 4.84
CA GLY A 397 14.29 2.10 5.43
C GLY A 397 14.64 1.01 4.41
N ALA A 398 14.92 1.37 3.16
CA ALA A 398 15.55 0.46 2.20
C ALA A 398 16.94 0.02 2.70
N ASP A 399 17.25 -1.25 2.46
CA ASP A 399 18.58 -1.82 2.63
C ASP A 399 19.36 -1.85 1.31
N THR A 400 18.66 -1.79 0.17
CA THR A 400 19.20 -1.75 -1.18
C THR A 400 18.19 -1.11 -2.16
N ILE A 401 18.67 -0.74 -3.34
CA ILE A 401 17.91 -0.11 -4.43
C ILE A 401 18.22 -0.81 -5.76
N LEU A 402 17.30 -0.70 -6.73
CA LEU A 402 17.51 -1.16 -8.10
C LEU A 402 18.20 -0.08 -8.94
N LEU A 403 19.24 -0.44 -9.71
CA LEU A 403 19.78 0.38 -10.80
C LEU A 403 19.68 -0.40 -12.11
N ILE A 404 19.09 0.18 -13.16
CA ILE A 404 18.85 -0.51 -14.43
C ILE A 404 19.83 0.01 -15.48
N VAL A 405 20.73 -0.86 -15.97
CA VAL A 405 21.79 -0.44 -16.91
C VAL A 405 21.19 0.08 -18.22
N LYS A 406 20.16 -0.59 -18.77
CA LYS A 406 19.48 -0.19 -20.01
C LYS A 406 18.89 1.22 -19.99
N MET A 407 18.64 1.79 -18.79
CA MET A 407 18.00 3.08 -18.60
C MET A 407 19.00 4.22 -18.33
N LEU A 408 20.22 3.90 -17.89
CA LEU A 408 21.18 4.86 -17.35
C LEU A 408 22.41 4.95 -18.25
N SER A 409 22.92 6.16 -18.46
CA SER A 409 24.27 6.30 -19.02
C SER A 409 25.29 5.71 -18.05
N VAL A 410 26.41 5.20 -18.55
CA VAL A 410 27.47 4.61 -17.71
C VAL A 410 27.95 5.61 -16.65
N GLU A 411 28.07 6.89 -17.00
CA GLU A 411 28.42 7.96 -16.07
C GLU A 411 27.39 8.12 -14.95
N LEU A 412 26.10 8.20 -15.30
CA LEU A 412 25.04 8.35 -14.32
C LEU A 412 24.91 7.10 -13.44
N LEU A 413 24.98 5.90 -14.02
CA LEU A 413 25.00 4.63 -13.30
C LEU A 413 26.13 4.59 -12.28
N THR A 414 27.35 4.97 -12.68
CA THR A 414 28.53 4.99 -11.82
C THR A 414 28.34 5.93 -10.64
N ARG A 415 27.82 7.15 -10.90
CA ARG A 415 27.52 8.13 -9.87
C ARG A 415 26.49 7.61 -8.87
N LEU A 416 25.37 7.07 -9.35
CA LEU A 416 24.30 6.54 -8.50
C LEU A 416 24.75 5.31 -7.69
N TYR A 417 25.56 4.44 -8.28
CA TYR A 417 26.13 3.28 -7.61
C TYR A 417 27.02 3.70 -6.43
N HIS A 418 27.97 4.61 -6.65
CA HIS A 418 28.85 5.10 -5.59
C HIS A 418 28.09 5.90 -4.52
N TYR A 419 27.09 6.70 -4.90
CA TYR A 419 26.24 7.39 -3.94
C TYR A 419 25.48 6.39 -3.05
N SER A 420 24.87 5.35 -3.63
CA SER A 420 24.21 4.29 -2.87
C SER A 420 25.15 3.60 -1.87
N ARG A 421 26.37 3.26 -2.31
CA ARG A 421 27.42 2.67 -1.47
C ARG A 421 27.83 3.58 -0.32
N SER A 422 27.91 4.89 -0.55
CA SER A 422 28.24 5.87 0.49
C SER A 422 27.19 5.92 1.61
N LEU A 423 25.94 5.55 1.30
CA LEU A 423 24.84 5.39 2.26
C LEU A 423 24.76 3.97 2.86
N GLY A 424 25.71 3.10 2.55
CA GLY A 424 25.78 1.71 3.01
C GLY A 424 24.97 0.71 2.18
N MET A 425 24.31 1.14 1.10
CA MET A 425 23.45 0.29 0.26
C MET A 425 24.23 -0.24 -0.95
N GLU A 426 24.44 -1.57 -1.03
CA GLU A 426 24.86 -2.21 -2.28
C GLU A 426 23.66 -2.29 -3.23
N PRO A 427 23.69 -1.68 -4.42
CA PRO A 427 22.58 -1.78 -5.37
C PRO A 427 22.44 -3.17 -5.99
N LEU A 428 21.21 -3.54 -6.33
CA LEU A 428 20.95 -4.58 -7.32
C LEU A 428 21.09 -3.94 -8.72
N VAL A 429 22.18 -4.24 -9.43
CA VAL A 429 22.41 -3.73 -10.78
C VAL A 429 21.75 -4.67 -11.80
N GLU A 430 20.69 -4.20 -12.45
CA GLU A 430 19.87 -4.98 -13.38
C GLU A 430 20.40 -4.90 -14.83
N VAL A 431 20.57 -6.06 -15.44
CA VAL A 431 21.05 -6.27 -16.81
C VAL A 431 20.16 -7.26 -17.56
N ASN A 432 20.16 -7.21 -18.88
CA ASN A 432 19.47 -8.14 -19.75
C ASN A 432 20.36 -8.67 -20.90
N THR A 433 21.42 -7.95 -21.26
CA THR A 433 22.31 -8.28 -22.39
C THR A 433 23.77 -8.50 -21.97
N PRO A 434 24.60 -9.17 -22.79
CA PRO A 434 26.04 -9.30 -22.56
C PRO A 434 26.75 -7.94 -22.39
N GLU A 435 26.36 -6.94 -23.17
CA GLU A 435 26.95 -5.60 -23.12
C GLU A 435 26.64 -4.91 -21.78
N GLU A 436 25.39 -5.03 -21.30
CA GLU A 436 24.98 -4.52 -20.00
C GLU A 436 25.67 -5.26 -18.85
N MET A 437 25.83 -6.58 -18.96
CA MET A 437 26.58 -7.40 -18.00
C MET A 437 28.03 -6.93 -17.88
N LYS A 438 28.70 -6.68 -19.01
CA LYS A 438 30.07 -6.16 -19.01
C LYS A 438 30.17 -4.80 -18.31
N ILE A 439 29.20 -3.91 -18.50
CA ILE A 439 29.14 -2.61 -17.80
C ILE A 439 29.01 -2.83 -16.29
N ALA A 440 28.10 -3.70 -15.84
CA ALA A 440 27.89 -3.99 -14.42
C ALA A 440 29.13 -4.64 -13.75
N VAL A 441 29.82 -5.53 -14.47
CA VAL A 441 31.07 -6.14 -13.99
C VAL A 441 32.20 -5.11 -13.90
N GLN A 442 32.35 -4.23 -14.91
CA GLN A 442 33.36 -3.17 -14.90
C GLN A 442 33.11 -2.11 -13.83
N LEU A 443 31.84 -1.85 -13.51
CA LEU A 443 31.43 -1.00 -12.39
C LEU A 443 31.85 -1.58 -11.03
N GLY A 444 32.06 -2.90 -10.95
CA GLY A 444 32.40 -3.61 -9.72
C GLY A 444 31.19 -3.95 -8.86
N ALA A 445 30.00 -4.10 -9.48
CA ALA A 445 28.79 -4.47 -8.76
C ALA A 445 28.94 -5.83 -8.05
N GLU A 446 28.66 -5.88 -6.74
CA GLU A 446 28.70 -7.13 -5.97
C GLU A 446 27.46 -7.99 -6.20
N VAL A 447 26.32 -7.35 -6.55
CA VAL A 447 25.05 -8.03 -6.82
C VAL A 447 24.48 -7.59 -8.17
N ILE A 448 24.35 -8.53 -9.10
CA ILE A 448 23.83 -8.30 -10.45
C ILE A 448 22.55 -9.09 -10.64
N GLY A 449 21.49 -8.41 -11.07
CA GLY A 449 20.21 -9.01 -11.41
C GLY A 449 20.07 -9.20 -12.91
N VAL A 450 19.91 -10.43 -13.38
CA VAL A 450 19.60 -10.70 -14.79
C VAL A 450 18.08 -10.71 -14.96
N ASN A 451 17.55 -9.72 -15.66
CA ASN A 451 16.13 -9.69 -16.00
C ASN A 451 15.86 -10.57 -17.22
N ASN A 452 15.24 -11.72 -16.99
CA ASN A 452 14.86 -12.65 -18.06
C ASN A 452 13.70 -12.10 -18.91
N ARG A 453 13.07 -11.00 -18.49
CA ARG A 453 12.09 -10.28 -19.29
C ARG A 453 12.77 -9.12 -20.01
N ASP A 454 12.70 -9.10 -21.32
CA ASP A 454 13.15 -7.96 -22.10
C ASP A 454 12.25 -6.74 -21.81
N LEU A 455 12.83 -5.63 -21.36
CA LEU A 455 12.07 -4.43 -20.97
C LEU A 455 11.51 -3.60 -22.15
N THR A 456 11.84 -3.99 -23.38
CA THR A 456 11.35 -3.37 -24.63
C THR A 456 10.24 -4.18 -25.29
N SER A 457 10.35 -5.52 -25.37
CA SER A 457 9.35 -6.42 -25.96
C SER A 457 8.45 -7.11 -24.93
N PHE A 458 8.86 -7.16 -23.65
CA PHE A 458 8.26 -7.93 -22.55
C PHE A 458 8.25 -9.45 -22.71
N GLU A 459 8.92 -9.98 -23.73
CA GLU A 459 9.13 -11.42 -23.87
C GLU A 459 10.02 -11.94 -22.74
N VAL A 460 9.75 -13.18 -22.30
CA VAL A 460 10.47 -13.82 -21.21
C VAL A 460 11.28 -14.97 -21.76
N ASP A 461 12.60 -14.92 -21.57
CA ASP A 461 13.54 -16.00 -21.86
C ASP A 461 14.38 -16.33 -20.63
N LEU A 462 14.02 -17.42 -19.95
CA LEU A 462 14.74 -17.92 -18.76
C LEU A 462 16.18 -18.37 -19.07
N GLY A 463 16.51 -18.67 -20.33
CA GLY A 463 17.88 -18.99 -20.74
C GLY A 463 18.82 -17.78 -20.72
N THR A 464 18.29 -16.55 -20.57
CA THR A 464 19.11 -15.33 -20.51
C THR A 464 20.07 -15.35 -19.33
N THR A 465 19.59 -15.72 -18.15
CA THR A 465 20.46 -15.83 -16.96
C THR A 465 21.61 -16.79 -17.22
N SER A 466 21.31 -18.02 -17.68
CA SER A 466 22.31 -19.06 -17.94
C SER A 466 23.39 -18.61 -18.92
N ARG A 467 23.01 -17.90 -20.00
CA ARG A 467 23.98 -17.39 -21.01
C ARG A 467 24.89 -16.27 -20.50
N LEU A 468 24.49 -15.56 -19.45
CA LEU A 468 25.27 -14.45 -18.89
C LEU A 468 26.16 -14.87 -17.70
N MET A 469 25.99 -16.07 -17.16
CA MET A 469 26.79 -16.56 -16.03
C MET A 469 28.29 -16.64 -16.31
N ASP A 470 28.69 -16.96 -17.55
CA ASP A 470 30.10 -17.11 -17.92
C ASP A 470 30.90 -15.78 -17.92
N GLN A 471 30.22 -14.63 -17.78
CA GLN A 471 30.82 -13.29 -17.81
C GLN A 471 31.10 -12.71 -16.43
N VAL A 472 30.64 -13.37 -15.35
CA VAL A 472 30.83 -12.93 -13.97
C VAL A 472 31.89 -13.74 -13.25
N ASN A 473 32.55 -13.13 -12.26
CA ASN A 473 33.45 -13.87 -11.38
C ASN A 473 32.66 -14.59 -10.26
N GLU A 474 33.29 -15.55 -9.59
CA GLU A 474 32.65 -16.35 -8.53
C GLU A 474 32.20 -15.53 -7.30
N ASN A 475 32.77 -14.35 -7.08
CA ASN A 475 32.46 -13.49 -5.94
C ASN A 475 31.20 -12.64 -6.16
N THR A 476 30.82 -12.41 -7.42
CA THR A 476 29.61 -11.69 -7.80
C THR A 476 28.38 -12.53 -7.55
N ILE A 477 27.41 -11.97 -6.84
CA ILE A 477 26.12 -12.61 -6.58
C ILE A 477 25.21 -12.33 -7.78
N VAL A 478 24.96 -13.34 -8.60
CA VAL A 478 23.98 -13.24 -9.69
C VAL A 478 22.60 -13.67 -9.21
N CYS A 479 21.61 -12.82 -9.50
CA CYS A 479 20.20 -13.03 -9.20
C CYS A 479 19.40 -13.17 -10.50
N ALA A 480 18.61 -14.25 -10.65
CA ALA A 480 17.69 -14.38 -11.78
C ALA A 480 16.37 -13.65 -11.48
N LEU A 481 15.94 -12.75 -12.35
CA LEU A 481 14.74 -11.94 -12.18
C LEU A 481 13.72 -12.24 -13.28
N SER A 482 12.43 -12.13 -12.94
CA SER A 482 11.29 -12.29 -13.84
C SER A 482 11.09 -13.71 -14.39
N GLY A 483 9.83 -14.06 -14.68
CA GLY A 483 9.47 -15.28 -15.44
C GLY A 483 9.43 -16.57 -14.64
N ILE A 484 9.84 -16.56 -13.37
CA ILE A 484 9.86 -17.75 -12.50
C ILE A 484 8.44 -18.02 -11.99
N SER A 485 7.89 -19.16 -12.39
CA SER A 485 6.53 -19.60 -12.08
C SER A 485 6.49 -20.75 -11.07
N GLY A 486 7.56 -21.54 -10.97
CA GLY A 486 7.64 -22.64 -10.01
C GLY A 486 9.01 -23.31 -9.90
N PRO A 487 9.08 -24.43 -9.15
CA PRO A 487 10.33 -25.13 -8.84
C PRO A 487 11.13 -25.59 -10.06
N LYS A 488 10.45 -26.01 -11.13
CA LYS A 488 11.09 -26.48 -12.37
C LYS A 488 11.94 -25.39 -13.02
N ASP A 489 11.49 -24.13 -12.95
CA ASP A 489 12.16 -23.00 -13.59
C ASP A 489 13.50 -22.66 -12.91
N VAL A 490 13.73 -23.14 -11.68
CA VAL A 490 14.92 -22.80 -10.89
C VAL A 490 15.92 -23.95 -10.76
N GLU A 491 15.62 -25.13 -11.32
CA GLU A 491 16.52 -26.29 -11.27
C GLU A 491 17.84 -26.03 -12.02
N ALA A 492 17.78 -25.36 -13.17
CA ALA A 492 18.95 -24.96 -13.94
C ALA A 492 19.81 -23.97 -13.14
N TYR A 493 19.18 -22.93 -12.59
CA TYR A 493 19.84 -21.90 -11.78
C TYR A 493 20.60 -22.46 -10.58
N LYS A 494 20.04 -23.48 -9.89
CA LYS A 494 20.72 -24.16 -8.78
C LYS A 494 22.03 -24.84 -9.22
N LYS A 495 22.07 -25.42 -10.43
CA LYS A 495 23.25 -26.09 -10.98
C LYS A 495 24.30 -25.11 -11.51
N GLU A 496 23.84 -23.98 -12.03
CA GLU A 496 24.67 -22.96 -12.69
C GLU A 496 25.28 -21.96 -11.71
N GLY A 497 25.00 -22.08 -10.40
CA GLY A 497 25.61 -21.24 -9.36
C GLY A 497 24.92 -19.89 -9.14
N VAL A 498 23.74 -19.66 -9.73
CA VAL A 498 22.87 -18.52 -9.43
C VAL A 498 22.56 -18.52 -7.94
N LYS A 499 22.68 -17.35 -7.29
CA LYS A 499 22.61 -17.24 -5.83
C LYS A 499 21.25 -16.80 -5.31
N ALA A 500 20.47 -16.11 -6.13
CA ALA A 500 19.13 -15.70 -5.74
C ALA A 500 18.16 -15.65 -6.91
N ILE A 501 16.87 -15.66 -6.57
CA ILE A 501 15.77 -15.47 -7.52
C ILE A 501 14.83 -14.38 -7.02
N LEU A 502 14.31 -13.59 -7.95
CA LEU A 502 13.24 -12.65 -7.66
C LEU A 502 11.90 -13.17 -8.21
N VAL A 503 10.95 -13.39 -7.30
CA VAL A 503 9.63 -13.92 -7.62
C VAL A 503 8.58 -12.96 -7.10
N GLY A 504 7.61 -12.60 -7.95
CA GLY A 504 6.49 -11.72 -7.61
C GLY A 504 5.16 -12.39 -7.86
N GLU A 505 4.73 -12.42 -9.14
CA GLU A 505 3.39 -12.88 -9.53
C GLU A 505 3.02 -14.27 -8.99
N ALA A 506 3.92 -15.25 -9.08
CA ALA A 506 3.66 -16.61 -8.60
C ALA A 506 3.43 -16.66 -7.08
N LEU A 507 4.20 -15.87 -6.31
CA LEU A 507 4.02 -15.76 -4.86
C LEU A 507 2.72 -15.07 -4.48
N MET A 508 2.31 -14.06 -5.25
CA MET A 508 1.08 -13.32 -4.98
C MET A 508 -0.19 -14.14 -5.28
N ARG A 509 -0.11 -15.13 -6.16
CA ARG A 509 -1.21 -16.04 -6.50
C ARG A 509 -1.24 -17.31 -5.65
N ALA A 510 -0.19 -17.59 -4.88
CA ALA A 510 -0.09 -18.81 -4.09
C ALA A 510 -1.16 -18.84 -2.99
N SER A 511 -1.93 -19.93 -2.92
CA SER A 511 -2.91 -20.16 -1.85
C SER A 511 -2.24 -20.43 -0.50
N ASN A 512 -1.02 -20.98 -0.52
CA ASN A 512 -0.16 -21.14 0.65
C ASN A 512 1.28 -20.72 0.29
N THR A 513 1.62 -19.50 0.67
CA THR A 513 2.92 -18.88 0.41
C THR A 513 4.08 -19.71 0.95
N SER A 514 4.01 -20.19 2.21
CA SER A 514 5.11 -20.94 2.83
C SER A 514 5.36 -22.28 2.14
N ALA A 515 4.29 -22.98 1.75
CA ALA A 515 4.40 -24.24 1.01
C ALA A 515 5.05 -24.02 -0.35
N PHE A 516 4.60 -23.00 -1.08
CA PHE A 516 5.14 -22.66 -2.39
C PHE A 516 6.64 -22.27 -2.31
N VAL A 517 7.03 -21.47 -1.32
CA VAL A 517 8.44 -21.09 -1.12
C VAL A 517 9.31 -22.30 -0.82
N ALA A 518 8.87 -23.20 0.06
CA ALA A 518 9.63 -24.42 0.38
C ALA A 518 9.83 -25.29 -0.86
N GLU A 519 8.78 -25.51 -1.65
CA GLU A 519 8.84 -26.27 -2.90
C GLU A 519 9.79 -25.63 -3.92
N LEU A 520 9.67 -24.31 -4.12
CA LEU A 520 10.49 -23.53 -5.03
C LEU A 520 11.98 -23.62 -4.68
N LEU A 521 12.31 -23.47 -3.40
CA LEU A 521 13.69 -23.46 -2.94
C LEU A 521 14.28 -24.87 -2.76
N GLY A 522 13.47 -25.93 -2.93
CA GLY A 522 13.91 -27.33 -2.81
C GLY A 522 14.04 -27.80 -1.36
N GLY A 523 13.32 -27.17 -0.44
CA GLY A 523 13.13 -27.64 0.93
C GLY A 523 11.90 -28.54 1.06
N SER A 524 11.78 -29.27 2.16
CA SER A 524 10.55 -29.96 2.52
C SER A 524 9.60 -28.99 3.23
N TYR A 525 8.40 -28.79 2.68
CA TYR A 525 7.31 -28.18 3.45
C TYR A 525 6.76 -29.20 4.45
N GLU A 526 7.30 -29.19 5.66
CA GLU A 526 6.56 -29.75 6.78
C GLU A 526 5.41 -28.79 7.06
N LYS A 527 4.22 -29.14 6.56
CA LYS A 527 2.97 -28.61 7.10
C LYS A 527 3.11 -28.83 8.59
N SER A 528 3.20 -27.78 9.39
CA SER A 528 3.27 -27.86 10.86
C SER A 528 2.03 -28.63 11.33
N THR A 529 2.11 -29.96 11.30
CA THR A 529 1.16 -30.89 11.87
C THR A 529 1.38 -30.71 13.35
N GLN A 530 0.51 -29.90 13.96
CA GLN A 530 0.42 -29.68 15.41
C GLN A 530 1.80 -29.78 16.08
N THR A 531 2.59 -28.70 16.04
CA THR A 531 3.69 -28.57 17.02
C THR A 531 3.13 -28.97 18.36
N SER A 532 3.64 -30.05 18.95
CA SER A 532 3.18 -30.56 20.24
C SER A 532 2.99 -29.36 21.16
N ARG A 533 1.74 -29.06 21.52
CA ARG A 533 1.39 -27.78 22.14
C ARG A 533 2.16 -27.67 23.44
N ALA A 534 3.16 -26.79 23.48
CA ALA A 534 3.90 -26.53 24.71
C ALA A 534 2.88 -26.07 25.76
N SER A 535 2.95 -26.61 26.98
CA SER A 535 2.03 -26.18 28.04
C SER A 535 2.17 -24.68 28.25
N PRO A 536 1.05 -23.97 28.52
CA PRO A 536 1.12 -22.55 28.85
C PRO A 536 2.13 -22.28 29.97
N LEU A 537 2.85 -21.17 29.87
CA LEU A 537 3.68 -20.64 30.95
C LEU A 537 2.81 -20.44 32.19
N VAL A 538 3.29 -20.85 33.36
CA VAL A 538 2.61 -20.62 34.63
C VAL A 538 3.35 -19.55 35.41
N LYS A 539 2.67 -18.43 35.67
CA LYS A 539 3.18 -17.35 36.52
C LYS A 539 2.42 -17.28 37.84
N ILE A 540 3.17 -17.29 38.94
CA ILE A 540 2.65 -17.09 40.30
C ILE A 540 3.05 -15.68 40.76
N CYS A 541 2.10 -14.76 40.82
CA CYS A 541 2.32 -13.34 41.09
C CYS A 541 1.97 -12.94 42.53
N GLY A 542 2.65 -11.92 43.05
CA GLY A 542 2.42 -11.43 44.42
C GLY A 542 3.11 -12.29 45.48
N THR A 543 4.24 -12.90 45.12
CA THR A 543 5.04 -13.72 46.02
C THR A 543 5.72 -12.86 47.08
N ARG A 544 5.55 -13.24 48.35
CA ARG A 544 5.95 -12.42 49.51
C ARG A 544 6.92 -13.10 50.47
N SER A 545 7.29 -14.35 50.21
CA SER A 545 8.20 -15.13 51.05
C SER A 545 9.03 -16.10 50.23
N GLU A 546 10.14 -16.54 50.83
CA GLU A 546 11.01 -17.60 50.31
C GLU A 546 10.26 -18.91 50.15
N ASP A 547 9.41 -19.28 51.12
CA ASP A 547 8.59 -20.49 51.08
C ASP A 547 7.55 -20.43 49.96
N GLY A 548 6.92 -19.27 49.73
CA GLY A 548 5.99 -19.08 48.62
C GLY A 548 6.67 -19.22 47.26
N ALA A 549 7.89 -18.66 47.12
CA ALA A 549 8.70 -18.81 45.92
C ALA A 549 9.10 -20.27 45.69
N ARG A 550 9.56 -20.97 46.74
CA ARG A 550 9.93 -22.39 46.69
C ARG A 550 8.74 -23.26 46.30
N ALA A 551 7.59 -23.07 46.95
CA ALA A 551 6.36 -23.79 46.64
C ALA A 551 5.93 -23.61 45.18
N ALA A 552 6.02 -22.38 44.64
CA ALA A 552 5.73 -22.11 43.23
C ALA A 552 6.69 -22.86 42.28
N ILE A 553 7.99 -22.84 42.56
CA ILE A 553 9.01 -23.49 41.72
C ILE A 553 8.87 -25.00 41.75
N GLU A 554 8.69 -25.58 42.94
CA GLU A 554 8.51 -27.02 43.17
C GLU A 554 7.19 -27.54 42.61
N ALA A 555 6.15 -26.68 42.53
CA ALA A 555 4.93 -27.01 41.81
C ALA A 555 5.13 -27.00 40.28
N GLY A 556 6.18 -26.37 39.77
CA GLY A 556 6.50 -26.30 38.34
C GLY A 556 6.17 -24.98 37.66
N ALA A 557 6.04 -23.87 38.40
CA ALA A 557 5.87 -22.54 37.82
C ALA A 557 7.05 -22.15 36.90
N ASP A 558 6.77 -21.45 35.81
CA ASP A 558 7.80 -20.88 34.91
C ASP A 558 8.28 -19.53 35.42
N LEU A 559 7.38 -18.74 36.03
CA LEU A 559 7.62 -17.35 36.41
C LEU A 559 7.16 -17.11 37.85
N VAL A 560 7.99 -16.43 38.66
CA VAL A 560 7.65 -16.01 40.02
C VAL A 560 7.63 -14.48 40.05
N GLY A 561 6.46 -13.89 40.32
CA GLY A 561 6.25 -12.45 40.33
C GLY A 561 6.32 -11.84 41.72
N ILE A 562 7.14 -10.79 41.89
CA ILE A 562 7.18 -9.91 43.06
C ILE A 562 6.64 -8.53 42.72
N ILE A 563 5.87 -7.93 43.62
CA ILE A 563 5.26 -6.61 43.39
C ILE A 563 6.15 -5.54 44.00
N GLN A 564 6.61 -4.60 43.16
CA GLN A 564 7.43 -3.45 43.54
C GLN A 564 6.64 -2.13 43.51
N VAL A 565 5.30 -2.21 43.52
CA VAL A 565 4.39 -1.06 43.48
C VAL A 565 4.12 -0.53 44.88
N GLN A 566 4.64 0.64 45.22
CA GLN A 566 4.45 1.22 46.56
C GLN A 566 2.96 1.40 46.90
N GLY A 567 2.59 1.10 48.15
CA GLY A 567 1.21 1.23 48.64
C GLY A 567 0.24 0.10 48.26
N ARG A 568 0.68 -0.93 47.52
CA ARG A 568 -0.16 -2.12 47.27
C ARG A 568 -0.01 -3.16 48.38
N LYS A 569 -1.09 -3.90 48.66
CA LYS A 569 -1.15 -4.91 49.74
C LYS A 569 -0.11 -6.02 49.62
N ARG A 570 0.30 -6.35 48.39
CA ARG A 570 1.20 -7.46 48.08
C ARG A 570 2.65 -7.02 47.79
N THR A 571 2.97 -5.76 48.04
CA THR A 571 4.31 -5.20 47.80
C THR A 571 5.30 -5.77 48.79
N VAL A 572 6.51 -6.08 48.31
CA VAL A 572 7.61 -6.59 49.14
C VAL A 572 8.68 -5.51 49.32
N SER A 573 9.37 -5.51 50.46
CA SER A 573 10.56 -4.69 50.63
C SER A 573 11.72 -5.26 49.82
N ASP A 574 12.72 -4.44 49.53
CA ASP A 574 13.92 -4.85 48.79
C ASP A 574 14.64 -6.03 49.47
N ASP A 575 14.69 -6.07 50.80
CA ASP A 575 15.30 -7.18 51.55
C ASP A 575 14.55 -8.50 51.33
N VAL A 576 13.22 -8.47 51.35
CA VAL A 576 12.38 -9.64 51.08
C VAL A 576 12.51 -10.05 49.62
N ALA A 577 12.49 -9.09 48.70
CA ALA A 577 12.65 -9.32 47.27
C ALA A 577 14.00 -9.96 46.93
N LEU A 578 15.08 -9.52 47.58
CA LEU A 578 16.42 -10.07 47.37
C LEU A 578 16.51 -11.53 47.84
N ARG A 579 15.91 -11.87 48.99
CA ARG A 579 15.82 -13.26 49.47
C ARG A 579 15.00 -14.14 48.52
N ILE A 580 13.87 -13.64 48.03
CA ILE A 580 13.09 -14.33 46.99
C ILE A 580 13.92 -14.54 45.73
N SER A 581 14.69 -13.54 45.30
CA SER A 581 15.57 -13.63 44.13
C SER A 581 16.62 -14.74 44.28
N GLN A 582 17.26 -14.81 45.44
CA GLN A 582 18.21 -15.88 45.77
C GLN A 582 17.55 -17.26 45.66
N VAL A 583 16.36 -17.44 46.24
CA VAL A 583 15.61 -18.71 46.17
C VAL A 583 15.24 -19.07 44.74
N VAL A 584 14.77 -18.12 43.93
CA VAL A 584 14.39 -18.36 42.52
C VAL A 584 15.60 -18.81 41.70
N LYS A 585 16.79 -18.24 41.97
CA LYS A 585 18.01 -18.58 41.24
C LYS A 585 18.64 -19.89 41.69
N SER A 586 18.51 -20.25 42.96
CA SER A 586 19.12 -21.47 43.52
C SER A 586 18.24 -22.71 43.41
N THR A 587 16.92 -22.55 43.32
CA THR A 587 15.97 -23.67 43.35
C THR A 587 15.77 -24.25 41.96
N LYS A 588 16.04 -25.53 41.79
CA LYS A 588 15.78 -26.25 40.54
C LYS A 588 14.28 -26.52 40.40
N ARG A 589 13.76 -26.26 39.21
CA ARG A 589 12.40 -26.63 38.84
C ARG A 589 12.32 -28.13 38.50
N PRO A 590 11.29 -28.87 38.93
CA PRO A 590 11.11 -30.27 38.54
C PRO A 590 11.07 -30.42 37.01
N VAL A 591 11.71 -31.46 36.50
CA VAL A 591 11.74 -31.74 35.05
C VAL A 591 10.34 -32.15 34.61
N SER A 592 9.66 -31.30 33.84
CA SER A 592 8.45 -31.69 33.13
C SER A 592 8.82 -32.66 32.01
N HIS A 593 8.34 -33.91 32.07
CA HIS A 593 8.41 -34.83 30.93
C HIS A 593 7.67 -34.21 29.72
N ALA A 594 8.31 -34.26 28.55
CA ALA A 594 7.95 -33.69 27.24
C ALA A 594 8.44 -32.23 27.02
N THR A 595 9.32 -31.92 26.08
CA THR A 595 9.95 -32.67 24.98
C THR A 595 11.37 -32.13 24.85
N SER A 596 12.33 -33.02 24.59
CA SER A 596 13.58 -32.60 23.97
C SER A 596 13.24 -32.07 22.58
N THR A 597 12.91 -30.78 22.47
CA THR A 597 13.30 -30.06 21.28
C THR A 597 14.81 -29.96 21.37
N THR A 598 15.50 -31.00 20.90
CA THR A 598 16.75 -30.79 20.17
C THR A 598 16.51 -29.54 19.35
N GLN A 599 17.22 -28.46 19.70
CA GLN A 599 17.41 -27.31 18.84
C GLN A 599 18.08 -27.85 17.58
N GLY A 600 17.28 -28.45 16.69
CA GLY A 600 17.59 -28.46 15.29
C GLY A 600 17.62 -26.98 14.94
N THR A 601 18.83 -26.47 14.85
CA THR A 601 19.19 -25.24 14.16
C THR A 601 18.73 -25.35 12.71
N SER A 602 17.43 -25.40 12.47
CA SER A 602 16.85 -24.83 11.27
C SER A 602 16.90 -23.32 11.49
N THR A 603 18.08 -22.74 11.30
CA THR A 603 18.36 -21.30 11.26
C THR A 603 17.64 -20.59 10.09
N ALA A 604 16.60 -21.21 9.55
CA ALA A 604 16.14 -21.08 8.19
C ALA A 604 14.76 -20.43 8.07
N ALA A 605 13.80 -20.90 8.85
CA ALA A 605 12.43 -20.40 8.83
C ALA A 605 12.26 -19.33 9.90
N SER A 606 11.79 -18.14 9.54
CA SER A 606 11.55 -17.08 10.51
C SER A 606 10.28 -17.43 11.31
N VAL A 607 10.42 -17.67 12.61
CA VAL A 607 9.30 -17.89 13.55
C VAL A 607 8.58 -16.56 13.79
N ASP A 608 7.25 -16.57 14.01
CA ASP A 608 6.54 -15.34 14.41
C ASP A 608 7.17 -14.76 15.69
N TYR A 609 7.23 -13.44 15.78
CA TYR A 609 7.84 -12.73 16.90
C TYR A 609 7.32 -13.23 18.26
N PHE A 610 6.00 -13.39 18.43
CA PHE A 610 5.45 -13.76 19.75
C PHE A 610 5.67 -15.25 20.07
N ASP A 611 5.75 -16.10 19.06
CA ASP A 611 6.13 -17.51 19.23
C ASP A 611 7.61 -17.61 19.66
N HIS A 612 8.50 -16.82 19.05
CA HIS A 612 9.89 -16.74 19.45
C HIS A 612 10.06 -16.15 20.86
N SER A 613 9.40 -15.03 21.15
CA SER A 613 9.53 -14.31 22.42
C SER A 613 8.98 -15.11 23.61
N THR A 614 7.97 -15.97 23.38
CA THR A 614 7.49 -16.93 24.40
C THR A 614 8.61 -17.83 24.91
N ASN A 615 9.52 -18.28 24.03
CA ASN A 615 10.63 -19.14 24.43
C ASN A 615 11.70 -18.40 25.25
N VAL A 616 11.82 -17.07 25.08
CA VAL A 616 12.72 -16.24 25.90
C VAL A 616 12.28 -16.22 27.36
N LEU A 617 11.00 -16.45 27.64
CA LEU A 617 10.44 -16.55 28.99
C LEU A 617 10.48 -17.97 29.57
N ARG A 618 11.21 -18.90 28.93
CA ARG A 618 11.43 -20.27 29.43
C ARG A 618 12.89 -20.47 29.79
N HIS A 619 13.13 -20.88 31.03
CA HIS A 619 14.45 -21.32 31.47
C HIS A 619 14.48 -22.86 31.61
N PRO A 620 15.57 -23.53 31.20
CA PRO A 620 15.62 -25.00 31.17
C PRO A 620 15.47 -25.69 32.53
N ASN A 621 15.94 -25.06 33.62
CA ASN A 621 16.08 -25.74 34.92
C ASN A 621 15.62 -24.93 36.15
N ARG A 622 15.12 -23.69 36.00
CA ARG A 622 14.61 -22.86 37.11
C ARG A 622 13.44 -21.99 36.64
N ALA A 623 12.76 -21.32 37.57
CA ALA A 623 11.83 -20.25 37.23
C ALA A 623 12.58 -18.94 36.97
N LEU A 624 11.94 -18.01 36.26
CA LEU A 624 12.41 -16.63 36.10
C LEU A 624 11.73 -15.72 37.12
N LEU A 625 12.49 -14.79 37.68
CA LEU A 625 11.98 -13.77 38.60
C LEU A 625 11.43 -12.58 37.82
N VAL A 626 10.18 -12.21 38.10
CA VAL A 626 9.47 -11.09 37.47
C VAL A 626 9.25 -9.97 38.49
N GLY A 627 9.75 -8.76 38.22
CA GLY A 627 9.38 -7.57 38.99
C GLY A 627 8.19 -6.85 38.37
N VAL A 628 7.13 -6.61 39.14
CA VAL A 628 5.92 -5.92 38.68
C VAL A 628 5.94 -4.46 39.12
N PHE A 629 5.84 -3.56 38.14
CA PHE A 629 5.85 -2.10 38.29
C PHE A 629 4.56 -1.51 37.72
N GLN A 630 4.17 -0.36 38.24
CA GLN A 630 2.98 0.40 37.85
C GLN A 630 3.28 1.90 38.04
N ASN A 631 3.66 2.56 36.94
CA ASN A 631 3.89 4.01 36.83
C ASN A 631 5.08 4.58 37.63
N GLN A 632 6.01 3.75 38.09
CA GLN A 632 7.31 4.24 38.56
C GLN A 632 8.18 4.72 37.39
N SER A 633 9.16 5.58 37.67
CA SER A 633 10.09 6.06 36.64
C SER A 633 10.93 4.93 36.06
N LEU A 634 11.32 5.06 34.79
CA LEU A 634 12.24 4.12 34.15
C LEU A 634 13.55 3.97 34.94
N SER A 635 14.07 5.06 35.51
CA SER A 635 15.28 5.02 36.35
C SER A 635 15.13 4.10 37.56
N TYR A 636 14.00 4.17 38.26
CA TYR A 636 13.72 3.31 39.40
C TYR A 636 13.57 1.84 38.96
N ILE A 637 12.89 1.60 37.84
CA ILE A 637 12.73 0.25 37.28
C ILE A 637 14.10 -0.38 36.95
N LEU A 638 14.99 0.37 36.31
CA LEU A 638 16.34 -0.10 35.97
C LEU A 638 17.21 -0.34 37.21
N GLU A 639 17.14 0.53 38.21
CA GLU A 639 17.83 0.35 39.49
C GLU A 639 17.36 -0.93 40.19
N GLN A 640 16.04 -1.16 40.26
CA GLN A 640 15.46 -2.35 40.86
C GLN A 640 15.76 -3.62 40.06
N GLN A 641 15.78 -3.54 38.72
CA GLN A 641 16.20 -4.64 37.85
C GLN A 641 17.62 -5.10 38.20
N GLN A 642 18.56 -4.18 38.35
CA GLN A 642 19.94 -4.50 38.71
C GLN A 642 20.05 -4.98 40.16
N LYS A 643 19.45 -4.25 41.10
CA LYS A 643 19.54 -4.53 42.54
C LYS A 643 18.99 -5.90 42.93
N LEU A 644 17.85 -6.27 42.37
CA LEU A 644 17.15 -7.52 42.66
C LEU A 644 17.52 -8.62 41.66
N GLU A 645 18.35 -8.28 40.68
CA GLU A 645 18.76 -9.13 39.57
C GLU A 645 17.56 -9.79 38.85
N LEU A 646 16.54 -8.98 38.55
CA LEU A 646 15.30 -9.42 37.92
C LEU A 646 15.57 -9.99 36.52
N ASP A 647 14.97 -11.14 36.21
CA ASP A 647 15.08 -11.77 34.90
C ASP A 647 14.07 -11.19 33.89
N VAL A 648 12.95 -10.65 34.38
CA VAL A 648 11.85 -10.11 33.57
C VAL A 648 11.24 -8.91 34.28
N ILE A 649 10.84 -7.89 33.52
CA ILE A 649 10.06 -6.75 34.02
C ILE A 649 8.63 -6.86 33.54
N GLN A 650 7.67 -6.63 34.44
CA GLN A 650 6.26 -6.47 34.08
C GLN A 650 5.83 -5.02 34.27
N LEU A 651 5.49 -4.35 33.18
CA LEU A 651 4.89 -3.01 33.18
C LEU A 651 3.37 -3.15 33.26
N HIS A 652 2.79 -2.68 34.35
CA HIS A 652 1.40 -2.95 34.73
C HIS A 652 0.54 -1.67 34.87
N GLY A 653 1.10 -0.52 34.52
CA GLY A 653 0.42 0.78 34.52
C GLY A 653 0.14 1.29 33.11
N SER A 654 0.39 2.58 32.93
CA SER A 654 0.28 3.32 31.66
C SER A 654 1.68 3.72 31.16
N GLU A 655 2.70 2.91 31.46
CA GLU A 655 4.06 3.16 31.01
C GLU A 655 4.14 3.14 29.47
N PRO A 656 4.95 4.03 28.86
CA PRO A 656 5.12 4.03 27.41
C PRO A 656 5.72 2.72 26.88
N LEU A 657 5.19 2.19 25.77
CA LEU A 657 5.64 0.91 25.20
C LEU A 657 7.11 0.92 24.78
N GLU A 658 7.62 2.07 24.34
CA GLU A 658 9.01 2.24 23.92
C GLU A 658 10.02 1.98 25.04
N TRP A 659 9.62 2.06 26.32
CA TRP A 659 10.51 1.75 27.44
C TRP A 659 11.01 0.30 27.42
N ALA A 660 10.25 -0.63 26.84
CA ALA A 660 10.68 -2.01 26.73
C ALA A 660 11.99 -2.17 25.92
N LYS A 661 12.29 -1.23 25.01
CA LYS A 661 13.55 -1.22 24.25
C LYS A 661 14.75 -0.76 25.08
N LEU A 662 14.50 -0.07 26.19
CA LEU A 662 15.52 0.48 27.09
C LEU A 662 15.77 -0.43 28.31
N ILE A 663 14.87 -1.38 28.57
CA ILE A 663 14.99 -2.34 29.67
C ILE A 663 15.84 -3.53 29.18
N PRO A 664 16.95 -3.88 29.87
CA PRO A 664 17.93 -4.86 29.38
C PRO A 664 17.49 -6.32 29.56
N VAL A 665 16.23 -6.55 29.92
CA VAL A 665 15.63 -7.86 30.15
C VAL A 665 14.25 -7.93 29.48
N PRO A 666 13.71 -9.12 29.21
CA PRO A 666 12.37 -9.28 28.67
C PRO A 666 11.31 -8.48 29.44
N VAL A 667 10.35 -7.92 28.69
CA VAL A 667 9.28 -7.09 29.24
C VAL A 667 7.92 -7.68 28.94
N ILE A 668 7.16 -7.99 29.98
CA ILE A 668 5.74 -8.29 29.91
C ILE A 668 4.97 -6.98 30.08
N ARG A 669 4.05 -6.67 29.17
CA ARG A 669 3.23 -5.46 29.26
C ARG A 669 1.77 -5.84 29.49
N LYS A 670 1.16 -5.31 30.54
CA LYS A 670 -0.28 -5.46 30.79
C LYS A 670 -1.08 -4.67 29.76
N PHE A 671 -2.19 -5.20 29.28
CA PHE A 671 -3.16 -4.51 28.43
C PHE A 671 -4.58 -4.68 28.97
N GLY A 672 -5.41 -3.66 28.82
CA GLY A 672 -6.87 -3.84 28.78
C GLY A 672 -7.33 -4.46 27.45
N LEU A 673 -8.58 -4.93 27.38
CA LEU A 673 -9.14 -5.53 26.16
C LEU A 673 -9.22 -4.53 25.00
N ASP A 674 -9.43 -3.25 25.31
CA ASP A 674 -9.57 -2.17 24.32
C ASP A 674 -8.28 -1.34 24.15
N GLU A 675 -7.18 -1.74 24.79
CA GLU A 675 -5.93 -0.97 24.76
C GLU A 675 -5.15 -1.21 23.47
N THR A 676 -4.81 -0.11 22.79
CA THR A 676 -4.06 -0.18 21.53
C THR A 676 -2.61 -0.64 21.74
N GLY A 677 -2.03 -1.26 20.71
CA GLY A 677 -0.62 -1.66 20.75
C GLY A 677 -0.36 -3.07 21.30
N ILE A 678 -1.38 -3.82 21.73
CA ILE A 678 -1.23 -5.20 22.24
C ILE A 678 -0.47 -6.12 21.29
N ALA A 679 -0.73 -5.98 19.98
CA ALA A 679 -0.09 -6.74 18.92
C ALA A 679 1.15 -6.05 18.33
N ARG A 680 1.69 -4.99 18.96
CA ARG A 680 2.89 -4.32 18.46
C ARG A 680 4.12 -5.21 18.75
N ARG A 681 4.76 -5.70 17.68
CA ARG A 681 6.01 -6.50 17.79
C ARG A 681 7.17 -5.61 18.20
N ALA A 682 8.15 -6.17 18.88
CA ALA A 682 9.39 -5.49 19.31
C ALA A 682 9.24 -4.36 20.35
N TYR A 683 8.04 -4.15 20.88
CA TYR A 683 7.75 -3.16 21.94
C TYR A 683 7.41 -3.82 23.28
N HIS A 684 7.31 -5.14 23.32
CA HIS A 684 7.20 -5.96 24.53
C HIS A 684 7.45 -7.42 24.14
N THR A 685 7.89 -8.24 25.09
CA THR A 685 8.11 -9.68 24.91
C THR A 685 6.78 -10.41 24.77
N LEU A 686 5.88 -10.23 25.74
CA LEU A 686 4.51 -10.76 25.67
C LEU A 686 3.50 -9.76 26.27
N PRO A 687 2.33 -9.60 25.64
CA PRO A 687 1.21 -8.91 26.26
C PRO A 687 0.56 -9.80 27.33
N LEU A 688 0.13 -9.18 28.42
CA LEU A 688 -0.65 -9.79 29.49
C LEU A 688 -2.03 -9.14 29.53
N LEU A 689 -3.09 -9.91 29.34
CA LEU A 689 -4.46 -9.41 29.46
C LEU A 689 -4.92 -9.51 30.92
N ASP A 690 -5.42 -8.40 31.47
CA ASP A 690 -5.96 -8.36 32.84
C ASP A 690 -7.14 -7.36 32.94
N SER A 691 -8.13 -7.67 33.77
CA SER A 691 -9.41 -6.97 33.92
C SER A 691 -9.29 -5.58 34.56
N GLY A 692 -8.13 -5.21 35.13
CA GLY A 692 -7.96 -3.88 35.72
C GLY A 692 -6.63 -3.63 36.43
N ALA A 693 -6.66 -2.77 37.47
CA ALA A 693 -5.48 -2.28 38.20
C ALA A 693 -4.77 -3.33 39.10
N GLY A 694 -4.98 -4.63 38.82
CA GLY A 694 -4.53 -5.75 39.64
C GLY A 694 -5.37 -5.96 40.90
N GLY A 695 -5.73 -7.22 41.18
CA GLY A 695 -6.34 -7.62 42.46
C GLY A 695 -7.85 -7.44 42.60
N SER A 696 -8.60 -7.23 41.50
CA SER A 696 -10.08 -7.27 41.50
C SER A 696 -10.64 -8.67 41.76
N GLY A 697 -9.88 -9.72 41.39
CA GLY A 697 -10.36 -11.11 41.45
C GLY A 697 -11.37 -11.44 40.36
N GLU A 698 -11.61 -10.53 39.43
CA GLU A 698 -12.60 -10.67 38.36
C GLU A 698 -11.97 -11.27 37.10
N LEU A 699 -12.67 -12.25 36.51
CA LEU A 699 -12.33 -12.81 35.21
C LEU A 699 -12.57 -11.77 34.11
N LEU A 700 -11.74 -11.84 33.07
CA LEU A 700 -11.95 -11.07 31.84
C LEU A 700 -13.20 -11.54 31.08
N ASP A 701 -13.85 -10.60 30.39
CA ASP A 701 -14.92 -10.93 29.46
C ASP A 701 -14.39 -11.82 28.32
N GLN A 702 -15.00 -12.99 28.16
CA GLN A 702 -14.52 -14.02 27.24
C GLN A 702 -14.67 -13.61 25.78
N SER A 703 -15.78 -12.95 25.43
CA SER A 703 -15.99 -12.44 24.07
C SER A 703 -14.96 -11.38 23.68
N GLY A 704 -14.64 -10.48 24.61
CA GLY A 704 -13.60 -9.48 24.41
C GLY A 704 -12.21 -10.10 24.24
N VAL A 705 -11.85 -11.08 25.08
CA VAL A 705 -10.58 -11.82 24.91
C VAL A 705 -10.51 -12.50 23.55
N GLN A 706 -11.57 -13.19 23.14
CA GLN A 706 -11.61 -13.86 21.84
C GLN A 706 -11.47 -12.85 20.68
N THR A 707 -12.17 -11.72 20.75
CA THR A 707 -12.08 -10.64 19.76
C THR A 707 -10.64 -10.12 19.61
N VAL A 708 -9.95 -9.89 20.73
CA VAL A 708 -8.55 -9.47 20.74
C VAL A 708 -7.65 -10.53 20.11
N LEU A 709 -7.82 -11.80 20.47
CA LEU A 709 -7.04 -12.89 19.93
C LEU A 709 -7.28 -13.10 18.43
N ASP A 710 -8.48 -12.86 17.94
CA ASP A 710 -8.84 -13.04 16.52
C ASP A 710 -8.39 -11.87 15.63
N SER A 711 -8.13 -10.70 16.23
CA SER A 711 -7.63 -9.51 15.51
C SER A 711 -6.26 -9.73 14.82
N ASP A 712 -5.46 -10.68 15.29
CA ASP A 712 -4.13 -10.97 14.75
C ASP A 712 -3.75 -12.46 14.88
N ALA A 713 -3.42 -13.10 13.76
CA ALA A 713 -3.07 -14.53 13.73
C ALA A 713 -1.79 -14.87 14.52
N GLY A 714 -0.82 -13.95 14.58
CA GLY A 714 0.46 -14.12 15.27
C GLY A 714 0.44 -13.70 16.74
N LEU A 715 -0.63 -13.08 17.24
CA LEU A 715 -0.71 -12.66 18.64
C LEU A 715 -0.63 -13.87 19.59
N ARG A 716 0.17 -13.74 20.65
CA ARG A 716 0.20 -14.64 21.80
C ARG A 716 0.09 -13.82 23.07
N VAL A 717 -0.65 -14.31 24.06
CA VAL A 717 -0.92 -13.57 25.30
C VAL A 717 -0.68 -14.41 26.55
N ILE A 718 -0.41 -13.72 27.66
CA ILE A 718 -0.59 -14.24 29.01
C ILE A 718 -1.98 -13.83 29.49
N LEU A 719 -2.78 -14.76 29.99
CA LEU A 719 -4.09 -14.45 30.56
C LEU A 719 -3.99 -14.30 32.08
N ALA A 720 -4.53 -13.21 32.62
CA ALA A 720 -4.59 -12.91 34.04
C ALA A 720 -6.00 -12.43 34.44
N GLY A 721 -6.18 -12.15 35.73
CA GLY A 721 -7.44 -11.65 36.29
C GLY A 721 -8.40 -12.77 36.68
N GLY A 722 -8.69 -12.91 37.97
CA GLY A 722 -9.69 -13.84 38.51
C GLY A 722 -9.39 -15.34 38.35
N LEU A 723 -8.22 -15.72 37.82
CA LEU A 723 -7.87 -17.13 37.62
C LEU A 723 -7.61 -17.85 38.95
N ASP A 724 -8.03 -19.12 39.03
CA ASP A 724 -7.83 -20.00 40.18
C ASP A 724 -7.73 -21.48 39.72
N PRO A 725 -7.39 -22.44 40.61
CA PRO A 725 -7.24 -23.85 40.24
C PRO A 725 -8.50 -24.49 39.62
N THR A 726 -9.69 -23.98 39.94
CA THR A 726 -10.97 -24.52 39.52
C THR A 726 -11.44 -23.98 38.17
N ASN A 727 -11.00 -22.77 37.79
CA ASN A 727 -11.54 -22.07 36.62
C ASN A 727 -10.56 -21.94 35.43
N VAL A 728 -9.25 -22.12 35.63
CA VAL A 728 -8.23 -21.80 34.62
C VAL A 728 -8.36 -22.65 33.36
N ALA A 729 -8.61 -23.95 33.53
CA ALA A 729 -8.75 -24.88 32.43
C ALA A 729 -9.99 -24.58 31.57
N ASP A 730 -11.13 -24.32 32.22
CA ASP A 730 -12.38 -24.01 31.55
C ASP A 730 -12.34 -22.65 30.86
N THR A 731 -11.65 -21.67 31.45
CA THR A 731 -11.46 -20.34 30.86
C THR A 731 -10.71 -20.45 29.53
N ILE A 732 -9.64 -21.24 29.46
CA ILE A 732 -8.90 -21.45 28.20
C ILE A 732 -9.72 -22.27 27.19
N LYS A 733 -10.43 -23.31 27.65
CA LYS A 733 -11.27 -24.13 26.76
C LYS A 733 -12.40 -23.32 26.11
N LYS A 734 -13.02 -22.39 26.85
CA LYS A 734 -14.10 -21.54 26.34
C LYS A 734 -13.67 -20.58 25.23
N LEU A 735 -12.37 -20.30 25.08
CA LEU A 735 -11.82 -19.53 23.95
C LEU A 735 -11.80 -20.30 22.63
N GLY A 736 -12.20 -21.58 22.62
CA GLY A 736 -12.36 -22.38 21.40
C GLY A 736 -11.08 -22.47 20.58
N SER A 737 -11.19 -22.19 19.27
CA SER A 737 -10.06 -22.23 18.34
C SER A 737 -8.96 -21.23 18.70
N SER A 738 -9.25 -20.15 19.42
CA SER A 738 -8.30 -19.09 19.75
C SER A 738 -7.53 -19.38 21.04
N GLY A 739 -7.94 -20.40 21.82
CA GLY A 739 -7.28 -20.80 23.06
C GLY A 739 -5.80 -21.18 22.89
N HIS A 740 -5.38 -21.63 21.69
CA HIS A 740 -3.96 -21.92 21.42
C HIS A 740 -3.05 -20.69 21.45
N LYS A 741 -3.62 -19.48 21.33
CA LYS A 741 -2.89 -18.21 21.42
C LYS A 741 -2.62 -17.78 22.88
N VAL A 742 -3.26 -18.43 23.86
CA VAL A 742 -2.93 -18.27 25.28
C VAL A 742 -1.70 -19.12 25.59
N VAL A 743 -0.54 -18.47 25.62
CA VAL A 743 0.77 -19.11 25.84
C VAL A 743 1.22 -19.04 27.29
N GLY A 744 0.50 -18.32 28.13
CA GLY A 744 0.73 -18.27 29.56
C GLY A 744 -0.51 -17.90 30.35
N VAL A 745 -0.48 -18.21 31.64
CA VAL A 745 -1.47 -17.79 32.63
C VAL A 745 -0.78 -17.21 33.85
N ASP A 746 -1.40 -16.19 34.44
CA ASP A 746 -0.91 -15.51 35.64
C ASP A 746 -1.97 -15.56 36.73
N VAL A 747 -1.58 -16.03 37.92
CA VAL A 747 -2.44 -16.08 39.10
C VAL A 747 -1.82 -15.32 40.26
N SER A 748 -2.67 -14.62 41.02
CA SER A 748 -2.28 -13.97 42.28
C SER A 748 -3.25 -14.37 43.40
N SER A 749 -4.37 -13.66 43.59
CA SER A 749 -5.32 -13.93 44.68
C SER A 749 -5.98 -15.31 44.64
N GLY A 750 -6.14 -15.93 43.48
CA GLY A 750 -6.77 -17.26 43.33
C GLY A 750 -6.00 -18.42 43.97
N VAL A 751 -4.73 -18.20 44.34
CA VAL A 751 -3.91 -19.18 45.08
C VAL A 751 -3.62 -18.74 46.52
N GLU A 752 -4.40 -17.80 47.05
CA GLU A 752 -4.30 -17.37 48.44
C GLU A 752 -5.39 -18.02 49.32
N SER A 753 -5.07 -18.23 50.58
CA SER A 753 -5.98 -18.55 51.68
C SER A 753 -5.73 -17.51 52.77
N ASP A 754 -6.80 -16.84 53.22
CA ASP A 754 -6.73 -15.73 54.20
C ASP A 754 -5.72 -14.62 53.82
N GLY A 755 -5.58 -14.34 52.52
CA GLY A 755 -4.69 -13.31 52.00
C GLY A 755 -3.20 -13.67 52.08
N VAL A 756 -2.86 -14.94 52.26
CA VAL A 756 -1.49 -15.49 52.20
C VAL A 756 -1.44 -16.57 51.12
N GLN A 757 -0.32 -16.70 50.41
CA GLN A 757 -0.14 -17.75 49.40
C GLN A 757 -0.28 -19.15 50.04
N ASP A 758 -1.13 -19.98 49.44
CA ASP A 758 -1.41 -21.35 49.89
C ASP A 758 -0.68 -22.34 48.96
N PRO A 759 0.35 -23.06 49.46
CA PRO A 759 1.11 -24.02 48.66
C PRO A 759 0.24 -25.09 47.98
N SER A 760 -0.86 -25.51 48.63
CA SER A 760 -1.77 -26.52 48.08
C SER A 760 -2.53 -25.98 46.87
N LYS A 761 -2.99 -24.72 46.95
CA LYS A 761 -3.65 -24.05 45.82
C LYS A 761 -2.67 -23.73 44.70
N ILE A 762 -1.44 -23.32 45.02
CA ILE A 762 -0.37 -23.13 44.01
C ILE A 762 -0.15 -24.44 43.25
N HIS A 763 0.01 -25.55 43.95
CA HIS A 763 0.19 -26.86 43.33
C HIS A 763 -1.01 -27.25 42.46
N ALA A 764 -2.24 -27.10 42.98
CA ALA A 764 -3.46 -27.37 42.24
C ALA A 764 -3.59 -26.51 40.98
N PHE A 765 -3.24 -25.22 41.04
CA PHE A 765 -3.24 -24.33 39.88
C PHE A 765 -2.26 -24.80 38.82
N VAL A 766 -1.02 -25.10 39.19
CA VAL A 766 -0.01 -25.54 38.23
C VAL A 766 -0.43 -26.87 37.59
N GLN A 767 -0.94 -27.83 38.39
CA GLN A 767 -1.45 -29.10 37.86
C GLN A 767 -2.63 -28.90 36.89
N ALA A 768 -3.58 -28.01 37.21
CA ALA A 768 -4.70 -27.70 36.33
C ALA A 768 -4.24 -27.17 34.96
N VAL A 769 -3.19 -26.34 34.93
CA VAL A 769 -2.62 -25.80 33.68
C VAL A 769 -1.82 -26.86 32.92
N ARG A 770 -1.02 -27.67 33.61
CA ARG A 770 -0.23 -28.75 32.97
C ARG A 770 -1.14 -29.85 32.42
N GLY A 771 -2.30 -30.09 33.06
CA GLY A 771 -3.34 -31.01 32.59
C GLY A 771 -3.99 -30.63 31.25
N LEU A 772 -3.82 -29.40 30.77
CA LEU A 772 -4.29 -28.97 29.44
C LEU A 772 -3.50 -29.58 28.27
N GLN A 773 -2.42 -30.32 28.54
CA GLN A 773 -1.63 -31.02 27.51
C GLN A 773 -2.19 -32.40 27.10
N GLN A 774 -3.21 -32.92 27.80
CA GLN A 774 -3.82 -34.23 27.51
C GLN A 774 -5.02 -34.15 26.58
#